data_AF-A0A7X5L5A0-F1
#
_entry.id   AF-A0A7X5L5A0-F1
#
_cell.length_a   1.000
_cell.length_b   1.000
_cell.length_c   1.000
_cell.angle_alpha   90.00
_cell.angle_beta   90.00
_cell.angle_gamma   90.00
#
_symmetry.space_group_name_H-M   'P 1'
#
loop_
_entity.id
_entity.type
_entity.pdbx_description
1 polymer ?
#
loop_
_entity_poly.entity_id
_entity_poly.type
_entity_poly.pdbx_seq_one_letter_code
_entity_poly.pdbx_strand_id
1 'polypeptide(L)'
;MKTTGNYITKLLSVFMCVVYIIAGLPATELVSHAAAVTPTSGNIYYIKNKNSGMYLTVENDSASNGANVIQATGTGSLGQRWIPELCSDGTYRLHPATDLTGGISLDVANGSTEDGTNIQIWENNGCTAQQFGLVKSGDGYSITMEVTGQESCLDVLDFSTESGANVIQWTNNESDNQIWFFEEAQWPDASEPDNESDSDNAPSSEDSSDSTPKEAVFAVTKGETPTGGNIYYIKNKNSGMYLTVENDSASNGANVIQATGTGSLGQRWIPELCSDGTYRLHPATDMTGGISLDVAYGSTENGANIQIWENNGYSAQQFGFVESGDGYAITTKVTNQESCLDVERKSMQSGANVLQYTNRGADNQIWYFEVAQWPGSNPDTSDTTVSCDTSYAMQRIQFMSTYNNQFITAPEGKGTVSLNSTSSTFNQWVLMNDGSGKYMIVNAKTGYVLAPADNNAASGAALVATGKTGATAQYWKMDAVNTDCNGSGLSYRISNCANTNLSIIVNNEKLVLGTYSGASAHMFYINSYGVEGFAGKCYNMNKNMKASITGGLFGATVTVSDFDSLSKYCAGATPYTIAINGNISKSDLTKIFVGSNKTIIGSFTANTLNNIHFRCTSNTGNVIFKNITFQHDADKNANDDIQMYISSGNNFWLDHCSFMGHSALTSSDVDKHLYVGLKADYVSVTGCVFMNHKYGLILGYPEEDGVGTYDGYPRMTICNNYFHGVLTRAPGLMRYGYFHAYNNYIYDFNLGYTPYTGANIYSENNYFAAGSHTGAVVDDKGVGGFTDVGSVLSYDISSLKTGATSFRPSNNYSYNVRNAADAKTWCSKYAGVTNGSIHYAID
;
A
#
# COMPACT_ATOMS: atom_id res chain seq x y z
N MET A 1 61.08 -50.88 36.89
CA MET A 1 60.53 -51.25 35.57
C MET A 1 59.43 -50.23 35.29
N LYS A 2 59.50 -49.49 34.16
CA LYS A 2 58.69 -49.67 32.94
C LYS A 2 57.17 -49.80 33.21
N THR A 3 56.26 -49.03 32.60
CA THR A 3 56.35 -47.92 31.60
C THR A 3 54.98 -47.20 31.62
N THR A 4 54.91 -45.90 31.98
CA THR A 4 54.68 -44.73 31.09
C THR A 4 53.41 -44.72 30.23
N GLY A 5 52.57 -43.69 30.42
CA GLY A 5 51.46 -43.31 29.53
C GLY A 5 50.55 -42.27 30.19
N ASN A 6 50.73 -40.98 29.88
CA ASN A 6 49.92 -39.86 30.38
C ASN A 6 50.05 -38.67 29.41
N TYR A 7 48.96 -37.92 29.19
CA TYR A 7 48.91 -36.78 28.27
C TYR A 7 48.09 -35.61 28.85
N ILE A 8 48.34 -34.39 28.34
CA ILE A 8 47.59 -33.13 28.54
C ILE A 8 47.65 -32.51 29.95
N THR A 9 48.54 -31.51 30.15
CA THR A 9 48.32 -30.18 30.79
C THR A 9 49.63 -29.44 31.15
N LYS A 10 49.54 -28.12 31.41
CA LYS A 10 50.55 -27.12 31.87
C LYS A 10 51.25 -26.34 30.73
N LEU A 11 51.68 -25.08 30.93
CA LEU A 11 52.03 -24.36 32.18
C LEU A 11 51.48 -22.90 32.24
N LEU A 12 51.68 -22.20 33.37
CA LEU A 12 51.06 -20.88 33.68
C LEU A 12 51.97 -20.05 34.63
N SER A 13 51.88 -18.70 34.57
CA SER A 13 52.51 -17.68 35.46
C SER A 13 54.03 -17.42 35.30
N VAL A 14 54.61 -16.25 35.61
CA VAL A 14 54.12 -14.99 36.26
C VAL A 14 54.46 -13.74 35.36
N PHE A 15 54.71 -12.46 35.72
CA PHE A 15 54.98 -11.66 36.95
C PHE A 15 54.54 -10.16 36.74
N MET A 16 54.61 -9.30 37.77
CA MET A 16 54.41 -7.81 37.71
C MET A 16 55.76 -7.06 37.57
N CYS A 17 55.97 -5.72 37.59
CA CYS A 17 55.22 -4.48 37.96
C CYS A 17 55.98 -3.27 37.28
N VAL A 18 55.53 -1.99 37.09
CA VAL A 18 55.05 -0.94 38.04
C VAL A 18 54.78 0.40 37.27
N VAL A 19 53.77 1.24 37.65
CA VAL A 19 53.63 2.73 37.41
C VAL A 19 53.44 3.28 35.96
N TYR A 20 52.64 4.33 35.62
CA TYR A 20 51.60 5.19 36.27
C TYR A 20 50.62 5.79 35.21
N ILE A 21 49.35 6.11 35.60
CA ILE A 21 48.43 7.22 35.16
C ILE A 21 48.33 7.57 33.64
N ILE A 22 47.13 7.57 33.03
CA ILE A 22 46.19 8.72 32.87
C ILE A 22 44.70 8.25 32.83
N ALA A 23 43.78 9.22 32.99
CA ALA A 23 42.31 9.17 32.98
C ALA A 23 41.60 8.19 32.01
N GLY A 24 40.36 7.83 32.37
CA GLY A 24 39.51 6.92 31.59
C GLY A 24 38.70 7.57 30.47
N LEU A 25 38.37 6.74 29.49
CA LEU A 25 37.34 6.92 28.47
C LEU A 25 36.32 5.76 28.61
N PRO A 26 35.05 5.91 28.18
CA PRO A 26 34.09 4.81 28.22
C PRO A 26 34.52 3.67 27.29
N ALA A 27 34.08 2.45 27.59
CA ALA A 27 34.18 1.35 26.64
C ALA A 27 33.30 1.66 25.42
N THR A 28 33.85 1.54 24.22
CA THR A 28 33.08 1.56 22.98
C THR A 28 32.10 0.39 22.97
N GLU A 29 30.82 0.67 22.73
CA GLU A 29 29.80 -0.37 22.62
C GLU A 29 30.10 -1.30 21.43
N LEU A 30 29.79 -2.58 21.60
CA LEU A 30 29.80 -3.55 20.50
C LEU A 30 28.67 -3.20 19.54
N VAL A 31 29.00 -2.70 18.35
CA VAL A 31 28.04 -2.50 17.27
C VAL A 31 27.48 -3.87 16.87
N SER A 32 26.24 -4.14 17.30
CA SER A 32 25.49 -5.31 16.86
C SER A 32 25.27 -5.21 15.35
N HIS A 33 26.00 -6.02 14.59
CA HIS A 33 25.76 -6.16 13.17
C HIS A 33 24.35 -6.72 12.97
N ALA A 34 23.64 -6.21 11.95
CA ALA A 34 22.30 -6.71 11.63
C ALA A 34 22.38 -8.21 11.29
N ALA A 35 21.42 -9.00 11.80
CA ALA A 35 21.36 -10.41 11.45
C ALA A 35 21.07 -10.54 9.95
N ALA A 36 21.86 -11.39 9.26
CA ALA A 36 21.71 -11.60 7.82
C ALA A 36 20.28 -12.02 7.47
N VAL A 37 19.63 -11.26 6.57
CA VAL A 37 18.33 -11.64 6.03
C VAL A 37 18.49 -12.86 5.12
N THR A 38 17.48 -13.72 5.10
CA THR A 38 17.44 -14.84 4.16
C THR A 38 17.08 -14.29 2.77
N PRO A 39 17.93 -14.48 1.74
CA PRO A 39 17.67 -13.95 0.41
C PRO A 39 16.43 -14.59 -0.20
N THR A 40 15.54 -13.74 -0.71
CA THR A 40 14.28 -14.12 -1.35
C THR A 40 14.43 -14.02 -2.86
N SER A 41 13.98 -15.06 -3.58
CA SER A 41 14.04 -15.10 -5.05
C SER A 41 13.26 -13.95 -5.66
N GLY A 42 13.88 -13.18 -6.56
CA GLY A 42 13.27 -12.04 -7.24
C GLY A 42 13.30 -10.73 -6.45
N ASN A 43 13.96 -10.67 -5.29
CA ASN A 43 14.36 -9.41 -4.66
C ASN A 43 15.79 -9.03 -5.13
N ILE A 44 16.25 -7.83 -4.77
CA ILE A 44 17.59 -7.31 -5.14
C ILE A 44 18.41 -7.05 -3.87
N TYR A 45 19.69 -7.43 -3.88
CA TYR A 45 20.57 -7.41 -2.71
C TYR A 45 21.95 -6.85 -3.03
N TYR A 46 22.56 -6.17 -2.06
CA TYR A 46 24.01 -6.09 -1.95
C TYR A 46 24.52 -7.38 -1.28
N ILE A 47 25.56 -7.99 -1.83
CA ILE A 47 26.15 -9.23 -1.29
C ILE A 47 27.51 -8.89 -0.68
N LYS A 48 27.65 -9.00 0.64
CA LYS A 48 28.73 -8.38 1.42
C LYS A 48 29.63 -9.41 2.08
N ASN A 49 30.93 -9.35 1.82
CA ASN A 49 31.91 -10.27 2.39
C ASN A 49 32.09 -10.00 3.90
N LYS A 50 32.14 -11.05 4.71
CA LYS A 50 32.25 -10.94 6.17
C LYS A 50 33.64 -10.52 6.64
N ASN A 51 34.71 -10.96 5.99
CA ASN A 51 36.09 -10.62 6.36
C ASN A 51 36.44 -9.15 6.08
N SER A 52 36.01 -8.61 4.95
CA SER A 52 36.35 -7.24 4.52
C SER A 52 35.26 -6.19 4.76
N GLY A 53 33.99 -6.61 4.89
CA GLY A 53 32.84 -5.72 4.88
C GLY A 53 32.53 -5.09 3.50
N MET A 54 33.23 -5.50 2.45
CA MET A 54 33.07 -5.02 1.07
C MET A 54 32.06 -5.85 0.26
N TYR A 55 31.61 -5.31 -0.87
CA TYR A 55 30.51 -5.90 -1.65
C TYR A 55 31.00 -6.60 -2.91
N LEU A 56 30.39 -7.75 -3.22
CA LEU A 56 30.51 -8.46 -4.50
C LEU A 56 30.12 -7.49 -5.63
N THR A 57 31.07 -7.19 -6.51
CA THR A 57 30.98 -6.09 -7.47
C THR A 57 31.40 -6.57 -8.85
N VAL A 58 30.56 -6.38 -9.87
CA VAL A 58 31.00 -6.48 -11.27
C VAL A 58 31.93 -5.31 -11.58
N GLU A 59 33.12 -5.61 -12.08
CA GLU A 59 34.15 -4.60 -12.34
C GLU A 59 33.68 -3.59 -13.39
N ASN A 60 33.82 -2.29 -13.08
CA ASN A 60 33.38 -1.15 -13.90
C ASN A 60 31.87 -1.15 -14.26
N ASP A 61 31.00 -1.75 -13.42
CA ASP A 61 29.54 -1.87 -13.65
C ASP A 61 29.19 -2.50 -15.02
N SER A 62 30.06 -3.35 -15.57
CA SER A 62 29.89 -3.88 -16.92
C SER A 62 28.71 -4.86 -17.06
N ALA A 63 28.15 -4.94 -18.27
CA ALA A 63 27.18 -5.96 -18.69
C ALA A 63 27.74 -6.90 -19.78
N SER A 64 29.06 -6.91 -19.99
CA SER A 64 29.70 -7.74 -21.03
C SER A 64 30.08 -9.14 -20.53
N ASN A 65 29.87 -10.16 -21.38
CA ASN A 65 30.36 -11.52 -21.14
C ASN A 65 31.88 -11.52 -20.84
N GLY A 66 32.26 -12.14 -19.72
CA GLY A 66 33.64 -12.20 -19.25
C GLY A 66 34.11 -10.98 -18.47
N ALA A 67 33.22 -10.03 -18.14
CA ALA A 67 33.54 -9.00 -17.16
C ALA A 67 33.79 -9.62 -15.77
N ASN A 68 34.80 -9.10 -15.08
CA ASN A 68 35.33 -9.68 -13.86
C ASN A 68 34.46 -9.39 -12.63
N VAL A 69 34.55 -10.24 -11.60
CA VAL A 69 33.88 -10.01 -10.32
C VAL A 69 34.91 -9.89 -9.19
N ILE A 70 34.82 -8.79 -8.47
CA ILE A 70 35.73 -8.35 -7.41
C ILE A 70 34.95 -8.08 -6.12
N GLN A 71 35.64 -7.84 -5.00
CA GLN A 71 35.06 -7.07 -3.90
C GLN A 71 35.37 -5.58 -4.07
N ALA A 72 34.44 -4.70 -3.68
CA ALA A 72 34.71 -3.26 -3.62
C ALA A 72 33.99 -2.57 -2.46
N THR A 73 34.53 -1.42 -2.04
CA THR A 73 33.87 -0.51 -1.09
C THR A 73 32.46 -0.15 -1.59
N GLY A 74 31.49 -0.04 -0.68
CA GLY A 74 30.11 0.29 -1.03
C GLY A 74 29.96 1.69 -1.63
N THR A 75 29.66 1.75 -2.92
CA THR A 75 29.26 2.96 -3.67
C THR A 75 27.75 2.99 -3.90
N GLY A 76 27.11 1.82 -3.92
CA GLY A 76 25.71 1.64 -4.30
C GLY A 76 25.48 1.48 -5.82
N SER A 77 26.54 1.34 -6.63
CA SER A 77 26.43 1.22 -8.09
C SER A 77 25.76 -0.08 -8.54
N LEU A 78 25.42 -0.18 -9.84
CA LEU A 78 24.65 -1.29 -10.40
C LEU A 78 25.37 -2.64 -10.29
N GLY A 79 26.69 -2.67 -10.50
CA GLY A 79 27.53 -3.85 -10.37
C GLY A 79 27.62 -4.41 -8.95
N GLN A 80 27.24 -3.64 -7.93
CA GLN A 80 27.19 -4.11 -6.52
C GLN A 80 25.86 -4.77 -6.14
N ARG A 81 24.83 -4.67 -7.00
CA ARG A 81 23.46 -5.16 -6.74
C ARG A 81 23.20 -6.45 -7.52
N TRP A 82 22.65 -7.44 -6.85
CA TRP A 82 22.45 -8.80 -7.37
C TRP A 82 21.04 -9.31 -7.10
N ILE A 83 20.48 -10.03 -8.06
CA ILE A 83 19.10 -10.54 -8.05
C ILE A 83 19.17 -12.08 -8.06
N PRO A 84 18.91 -12.77 -6.93
CA PRO A 84 18.79 -14.23 -6.91
C PRO A 84 17.51 -14.72 -7.60
N GLU A 85 17.64 -15.64 -8.56
CA GLU A 85 16.54 -16.44 -9.10
C GLU A 85 16.66 -17.88 -8.59
N LEU A 86 15.65 -18.38 -7.87
CA LEU A 86 15.55 -19.78 -7.43
C LEU A 86 15.16 -20.67 -8.61
N CYS A 87 16.08 -21.53 -9.05
CA CYS A 87 15.85 -22.56 -10.06
C CYS A 87 14.96 -23.70 -9.54
N SER A 88 14.33 -24.43 -10.45
CA SER A 88 13.39 -25.52 -10.13
C SER A 88 14.03 -26.78 -9.52
N ASP A 89 15.36 -26.87 -9.52
CA ASP A 89 16.16 -27.89 -8.84
C ASP A 89 16.57 -27.49 -7.40
N GLY A 90 16.32 -26.24 -6.99
CA GLY A 90 16.70 -25.71 -5.68
C GLY A 90 18.04 -24.96 -5.66
N THR A 91 18.76 -24.89 -6.78
CA THR A 91 19.90 -23.97 -6.95
C THR A 91 19.43 -22.53 -7.20
N TYR A 92 20.34 -21.57 -7.17
CA TYR A 92 20.10 -20.18 -7.54
C TYR A 92 20.93 -19.77 -8.75
N ARG A 93 20.40 -18.92 -9.62
CA ARG A 93 21.18 -18.00 -10.46
C ARG A 93 21.30 -16.65 -9.76
N LEU A 94 22.39 -15.93 -9.99
CA LEU A 94 22.64 -14.59 -9.43
C LEU A 94 22.84 -13.61 -10.59
N HIS A 95 21.83 -12.79 -10.87
CA HIS A 95 21.88 -11.82 -11.97
C HIS A 95 22.43 -10.47 -11.47
N PRO A 96 23.42 -9.85 -12.14
CA PRO A 96 23.89 -8.51 -11.79
C PRO A 96 22.87 -7.46 -12.24
N ALA A 97 22.67 -6.39 -11.47
CA ALA A 97 21.74 -5.32 -11.85
C ALA A 97 22.25 -4.41 -12.99
N THR A 98 23.44 -4.70 -13.54
CA THR A 98 23.95 -4.14 -14.78
C THR A 98 23.19 -4.66 -16.02
N ASP A 99 22.42 -5.75 -15.88
CA ASP A 99 21.43 -6.20 -16.84
C ASP A 99 20.09 -6.55 -16.18
N LEU A 100 19.15 -5.59 -16.24
CA LEU A 100 17.78 -5.79 -15.75
C LEU A 100 16.88 -6.62 -16.70
N THR A 101 17.40 -7.14 -17.82
CA THR A 101 16.67 -8.15 -18.60
C THR A 101 16.78 -9.55 -18.00
N GLY A 102 17.72 -9.77 -17.08
CA GLY A 102 18.03 -11.09 -16.51
C GLY A 102 18.65 -12.04 -17.53
N GLY A 103 19.26 -11.53 -18.59
CA GLY A 103 19.88 -12.29 -19.68
C GLY A 103 21.29 -12.79 -19.39
N ILE A 104 21.98 -12.21 -18.40
CA ILE A 104 23.30 -12.63 -17.92
C ILE A 104 23.28 -13.03 -16.43
N SER A 105 24.20 -13.90 -16.01
CA SER A 105 24.35 -14.38 -14.63
C SER A 105 25.82 -14.34 -14.18
N LEU A 106 26.04 -14.41 -12.87
CA LEU A 106 27.30 -14.85 -12.27
C LEU A 106 27.70 -16.23 -12.84
N ASP A 107 28.98 -16.42 -13.15
CA ASP A 107 29.48 -17.56 -13.93
C ASP A 107 30.88 -17.97 -13.46
N VAL A 108 31.10 -19.27 -13.22
CA VAL A 108 32.41 -19.87 -12.95
C VAL A 108 33.16 -20.06 -14.27
N ALA A 109 34.25 -19.33 -14.47
CA ALA A 109 34.86 -19.18 -15.79
C ALA A 109 35.22 -20.52 -16.47
N ASN A 110 34.67 -20.73 -17.67
CA ASN A 110 34.77 -21.96 -18.48
C ASN A 110 34.13 -23.21 -17.86
N GLY A 111 33.37 -23.10 -16.77
CA GLY A 111 32.85 -24.26 -16.02
C GLY A 111 33.96 -25.14 -15.42
N SER A 112 35.09 -24.53 -15.06
CA SER A 112 36.22 -25.24 -14.45
C SER A 112 35.93 -25.59 -12.98
N THR A 113 36.33 -26.79 -12.57
CA THR A 113 36.23 -27.29 -11.19
C THR A 113 37.51 -27.10 -10.37
N GLU A 114 38.53 -26.45 -10.94
CA GLU A 114 39.81 -26.21 -10.26
C GLU A 114 39.70 -25.02 -9.29
N ASP A 115 40.44 -25.09 -8.17
CA ASP A 115 40.59 -23.98 -7.23
C ASP A 115 41.38 -22.81 -7.85
N GLY A 116 40.95 -21.59 -7.58
CA GLY A 116 41.48 -20.38 -8.21
C GLY A 116 40.87 -20.08 -9.58
N THR A 117 39.83 -20.82 -10.01
CA THR A 117 39.03 -20.46 -11.19
C THR A 117 38.36 -19.11 -10.99
N ASN A 118 38.45 -18.23 -11.99
CA ASN A 118 37.92 -16.87 -11.90
C ASN A 118 36.39 -16.83 -11.87
N ILE A 119 35.82 -15.84 -11.18
CA ILE A 119 34.38 -15.55 -11.22
C ILE A 119 34.13 -14.35 -12.13
N GLN A 120 33.20 -14.53 -13.05
CA GLN A 120 32.85 -13.56 -14.08
C GLN A 120 31.33 -13.41 -14.16
N ILE A 121 30.85 -12.58 -15.09
CA ILE A 121 29.46 -12.63 -15.57
C ILE A 121 29.39 -13.12 -17.01
N TRP A 122 28.35 -13.86 -17.37
CA TRP A 122 28.17 -14.42 -18.71
C TRP A 122 26.68 -14.59 -19.07
N GLU A 123 26.35 -14.59 -20.36
CA GLU A 123 25.00 -14.87 -20.89
C GLU A 123 24.43 -16.19 -20.36
N ASN A 124 23.12 -16.21 -20.07
CA ASN A 124 22.44 -17.37 -19.51
C ASN A 124 22.52 -18.56 -20.48
N ASN A 125 23.40 -19.51 -20.18
CA ASN A 125 23.68 -20.68 -21.02
C ASN A 125 23.07 -21.98 -20.48
N GLY A 126 22.54 -21.95 -19.24
CA GLY A 126 21.85 -23.07 -18.61
C GLY A 126 22.78 -24.20 -18.14
N CYS A 127 24.08 -23.95 -17.98
CA CYS A 127 25.02 -24.91 -17.41
C CYS A 127 25.25 -24.69 -15.90
N THR A 128 25.81 -25.72 -15.23
CA THR A 128 26.06 -25.71 -13.78
C THR A 128 27.10 -24.69 -13.31
N ALA A 129 27.84 -24.05 -14.23
CA ALA A 129 28.74 -22.94 -13.91
C ALA A 129 28.00 -21.66 -13.47
N GLN A 130 26.69 -21.57 -13.75
CA GLN A 130 25.81 -20.46 -13.39
C GLN A 130 24.82 -20.84 -12.27
N GLN A 131 24.99 -22.02 -11.65
CA GLN A 131 24.10 -22.52 -10.61
C GLN A 131 24.82 -22.57 -9.26
N PHE A 132 24.20 -21.95 -8.25
CA PHE A 132 24.82 -21.70 -6.95
C PHE A 132 23.94 -22.20 -5.80
N GLY A 133 24.54 -22.80 -4.77
CA GLY A 133 23.88 -23.11 -3.51
C GLY A 133 24.03 -21.95 -2.52
N LEU A 134 22.95 -21.53 -1.86
CA LEU A 134 23.00 -20.52 -0.79
C LEU A 134 23.00 -21.23 0.58
N VAL A 135 24.15 -21.80 0.93
CA VAL A 135 24.32 -22.64 2.13
C VAL A 135 24.58 -21.75 3.34
N LYS A 136 23.71 -21.79 4.35
CA LYS A 136 23.90 -21.01 5.58
C LYS A 136 25.13 -21.52 6.33
N SER A 137 26.10 -20.64 6.55
CA SER A 137 27.35 -20.93 7.25
C SER A 137 27.67 -19.81 8.24
N GLY A 138 27.87 -20.19 9.51
CA GLY A 138 27.94 -19.27 10.63
C GLY A 138 26.72 -18.34 10.73
N ASP A 139 27.00 -17.04 10.69
CA ASP A 139 26.08 -15.91 10.72
C ASP A 139 25.61 -15.46 9.32
N GLY A 140 26.25 -15.93 8.24
CA GLY A 140 25.95 -15.59 6.85
C GLY A 140 25.72 -16.81 5.96
N TYR A 141 26.16 -16.71 4.70
CA TYR A 141 26.01 -17.74 3.67
C TYR A 141 27.32 -18.00 2.93
N SER A 142 27.67 -19.27 2.73
CA SER A 142 28.60 -19.70 1.69
C SER A 142 27.84 -19.86 0.38
N ILE A 143 28.31 -19.23 -0.69
CA ILE A 143 27.71 -19.30 -2.01
C ILE A 143 28.46 -20.39 -2.79
N THR A 144 27.93 -21.61 -2.80
CA THR A 144 28.60 -22.83 -3.29
C THR A 144 28.36 -23.09 -4.78
N MET A 145 29.26 -23.80 -5.46
CA MET A 145 29.26 -23.95 -6.92
C MET A 145 28.72 -25.31 -7.37
N GLU A 146 27.59 -25.35 -8.09
CA GLU A 146 27.00 -26.62 -8.57
C GLU A 146 27.93 -27.35 -9.56
N VAL A 147 28.76 -26.63 -10.33
CA VAL A 147 29.79 -27.25 -11.20
C VAL A 147 30.79 -28.13 -10.43
N THR A 148 31.00 -27.86 -9.13
CA THR A 148 31.82 -28.69 -8.22
C THR A 148 31.01 -29.68 -7.37
N GLY A 149 29.70 -29.82 -7.61
CA GLY A 149 28.81 -30.55 -6.71
C GLY A 149 28.68 -29.88 -5.34
N GLN A 150 28.85 -28.55 -5.29
CA GLN A 150 28.84 -27.71 -4.08
C GLN A 150 30.02 -27.89 -3.11
N GLU A 151 31.13 -28.49 -3.56
CA GLU A 151 32.37 -28.64 -2.78
C GLU A 151 33.19 -27.33 -2.67
N SER A 152 33.11 -26.44 -3.66
CA SER A 152 33.75 -25.11 -3.67
C SER A 152 32.73 -23.96 -3.57
N CYS A 153 33.18 -22.75 -3.23
CA CYS A 153 32.34 -21.55 -3.06
C CYS A 153 33.02 -20.24 -3.52
N LEU A 154 32.28 -19.13 -3.47
CA LEU A 154 32.82 -17.77 -3.70
C LEU A 154 33.78 -17.38 -2.58
N ASP A 155 35.02 -17.13 -2.94
CA ASP A 155 36.15 -16.79 -2.07
C ASP A 155 36.78 -15.47 -2.51
N VAL A 156 37.13 -14.60 -1.56
CA VAL A 156 37.98 -13.42 -1.83
C VAL A 156 39.45 -13.83 -1.70
N LEU A 157 40.16 -13.75 -2.83
CA LEU A 157 41.55 -14.22 -3.00
C LEU A 157 42.48 -13.71 -1.89
N ASP A 158 43.33 -14.61 -1.40
CA ASP A 158 44.37 -14.36 -0.38
C ASP A 158 43.83 -13.73 0.93
N PHE A 159 42.54 -13.94 1.25
CA PHE A 159 41.83 -13.33 2.39
C PHE A 159 41.86 -11.79 2.37
N SER A 160 42.03 -11.18 1.19
CA SER A 160 42.27 -9.75 1.06
C SER A 160 41.11 -8.90 1.61
N THR A 161 41.45 -7.78 2.24
CA THR A 161 40.51 -6.73 2.67
C THR A 161 40.58 -5.48 1.78
N GLU A 162 41.31 -5.54 0.67
CA GLU A 162 41.47 -4.42 -0.26
C GLU A 162 40.33 -4.36 -1.30
N SER A 163 39.90 -3.15 -1.64
CA SER A 163 38.94 -2.90 -2.71
C SER A 163 39.60 -3.17 -4.07
N GLY A 164 38.94 -3.93 -4.95
CA GLY A 164 39.53 -4.46 -6.17
C GLY A 164 40.18 -5.85 -6.03
N ALA A 165 40.11 -6.49 -4.85
CA ALA A 165 40.54 -7.88 -4.72
C ALA A 165 39.60 -8.84 -5.47
N ASN A 166 40.19 -9.83 -6.13
CA ASN A 166 39.48 -10.73 -7.04
C ASN A 166 38.62 -11.75 -6.31
N VAL A 167 37.46 -12.10 -6.87
CA VAL A 167 36.62 -13.19 -6.38
C VAL A 167 36.83 -14.44 -7.25
N ILE A 168 37.04 -15.56 -6.58
CA ILE A 168 37.40 -16.85 -7.19
C ILE A 168 36.48 -17.97 -6.70
N GLN A 169 36.47 -19.08 -7.42
CA GLN A 169 36.06 -20.37 -6.87
C GLN A 169 37.21 -20.94 -6.04
N TRP A 170 36.92 -21.33 -4.80
CA TRP A 170 37.86 -22.08 -3.96
C TRP A 170 37.13 -23.12 -3.10
N THR A 171 37.80 -24.23 -2.74
CA THR A 171 37.32 -25.25 -1.82
C THR A 171 36.67 -24.60 -0.59
N ASN A 172 35.45 -24.99 -0.24
CA ASN A 172 34.74 -24.40 0.89
C ASN A 172 35.38 -24.87 2.21
N ASN A 173 35.93 -23.91 2.96
CA ASN A 173 36.59 -24.09 4.25
C ASN A 173 35.87 -23.31 5.38
N GLU A 174 34.66 -22.80 5.13
CA GLU A 174 33.86 -21.97 6.06
C GLU A 174 34.63 -20.75 6.63
N SER A 175 35.60 -20.23 5.88
CA SER A 175 36.44 -19.10 6.29
C SER A 175 35.71 -17.76 6.07
N ASP A 176 35.99 -16.73 6.88
CA ASP A 176 35.25 -15.46 6.82
C ASP A 176 35.37 -14.71 5.47
N ASN A 177 36.41 -14.99 4.65
CA ASN A 177 36.53 -14.48 3.28
C ASN A 177 35.61 -15.22 2.27
N GLN A 178 34.98 -16.32 2.68
CA GLN A 178 34.02 -17.14 1.95
C GLN A 178 32.57 -16.99 2.46
N ILE A 179 32.36 -16.22 3.54
CA ILE A 179 31.04 -15.97 4.12
C ILE A 179 30.51 -14.61 3.64
N TRP A 180 29.27 -14.63 3.16
CA TRP A 180 28.60 -13.47 2.59
C TRP A 180 27.27 -13.18 3.31
N PHE A 181 27.02 -11.90 3.57
CA PHE A 181 25.75 -11.38 4.07
C PHE A 181 24.95 -10.79 2.91
N PHE A 182 23.65 -11.05 2.89
CA PHE A 182 22.72 -10.37 1.97
C PHE A 182 22.13 -9.16 2.70
N GLU A 183 22.30 -7.97 2.13
CA GLU A 183 21.69 -6.70 2.58
C GLU A 183 20.72 -6.25 1.48
N GLU A 184 19.44 -6.01 1.80
CA GLU A 184 18.43 -5.71 0.77
C GLU A 184 18.68 -4.35 0.11
N ALA A 185 18.80 -4.36 -1.22
CA ALA A 185 19.12 -3.20 -2.04
C ALA A 185 17.85 -2.52 -2.58
N GLN A 186 18.01 -1.41 -3.27
CA GLN A 186 16.93 -0.79 -4.05
C GLN A 186 17.11 -1.13 -5.53
N TRP A 187 15.99 -1.40 -6.21
CA TRP A 187 15.96 -1.58 -7.66
C TRP A 187 16.49 -0.32 -8.37
N PRO A 188 17.25 -0.46 -9.47
CA PRO A 188 17.68 0.71 -10.25
C PRO A 188 16.48 1.43 -10.84
N ASP A 189 16.54 2.76 -10.86
CA ASP A 189 15.51 3.56 -11.48
C ASP A 189 15.82 3.77 -12.98
N ALA A 190 14.77 3.84 -13.79
CA ALA A 190 14.87 3.87 -15.26
C ALA A 190 15.38 5.20 -15.86
N SER A 191 16.24 5.91 -15.13
CA SER A 191 16.84 7.20 -15.51
C SER A 191 18.31 7.39 -15.08
N GLU A 192 18.97 6.37 -14.52
CA GLU A 192 20.44 6.39 -14.34
C GLU A 192 21.14 6.18 -15.72
N PRO A 193 22.04 7.09 -16.16
CA PRO A 193 22.83 6.91 -17.38
C PRO A 193 24.16 6.19 -17.10
N ASP A 194 24.62 5.37 -18.05
CA ASP A 194 26.01 4.88 -18.08
C ASP A 194 26.98 6.05 -18.00
N ASN A 195 28.02 5.96 -17.16
CA ASN A 195 29.01 7.02 -17.05
C ASN A 195 30.43 6.46 -16.81
N GLU A 196 31.17 6.27 -17.89
CA GLU A 196 32.61 5.97 -17.85
C GLU A 196 33.39 7.12 -17.19
N SER A 197 34.48 6.74 -16.51
CA SER A 197 35.52 7.55 -15.85
C SER A 197 35.74 9.02 -16.27
N ASP A 198 35.89 9.91 -15.27
CA ASP A 198 37.10 10.74 -15.14
C ASP A 198 37.35 11.16 -13.65
N SER A 199 38.33 12.04 -13.39
CA SER A 199 39.19 12.00 -12.20
C SER A 199 39.32 13.32 -11.38
N ASP A 200 39.97 13.20 -10.22
CA ASP A 200 40.71 14.24 -9.45
C ASP A 200 40.00 15.53 -8.95
N ASN A 201 39.57 15.56 -7.67
CA ASN A 201 40.32 16.24 -6.57
C ASN A 201 39.56 16.30 -5.21
N ALA A 202 40.34 16.43 -4.11
CA ALA A 202 39.90 16.64 -2.72
C ALA A 202 40.16 18.12 -2.29
N PRO A 203 40.18 18.57 -0.99
CA PRO A 203 39.85 17.91 0.30
C PRO A 203 39.10 18.77 1.37
N SER A 204 38.76 18.18 2.55
CA SER A 204 38.71 18.79 3.92
C SER A 204 37.71 19.95 4.23
N SER A 205 37.27 20.25 5.47
CA SER A 205 37.45 19.73 6.86
C SER A 205 36.30 20.21 7.79
N GLU A 206 36.18 19.59 8.99
CA GLU A 206 35.87 20.14 10.35
C GLU A 206 35.24 21.57 10.49
N ASP A 207 34.31 21.90 11.41
CA ASP A 207 34.06 21.39 12.78
C ASP A 207 32.62 21.70 13.32
N SER A 208 32.34 21.20 14.54
CA SER A 208 31.22 21.32 15.48
C SER A 208 30.35 22.60 15.58
N SER A 209 29.09 22.40 16.04
CA SER A 209 28.64 22.92 17.36
C SER A 209 27.30 22.34 17.83
N ASP A 210 27.09 22.34 19.15
CA ASP A 210 25.91 21.80 19.86
C ASP A 210 24.62 22.58 19.57
N SER A 211 23.51 21.87 19.31
CA SER A 211 22.17 22.40 19.51
C SER A 211 21.17 21.30 19.88
N THR A 212 20.57 21.41 21.07
CA THR A 212 19.38 20.64 21.45
C THR A 212 18.12 21.33 20.93
N PRO A 213 17.32 20.71 20.05
CA PRO A 213 16.12 21.35 19.51
C PRO A 213 15.06 21.54 20.60
N LYS A 214 14.56 22.78 20.75
CA LYS A 214 13.27 23.02 21.40
C LYS A 214 12.18 23.01 20.34
N GLU A 215 11.16 22.19 20.53
CA GLU A 215 9.98 22.17 19.64
C GLU A 215 9.36 23.58 19.51
N ALA A 216 8.92 23.93 18.30
CA ALA A 216 8.19 25.17 18.05
C ALA A 216 6.74 25.03 18.52
N VAL A 217 6.47 25.41 19.77
CA VAL A 217 5.16 25.29 20.41
C VAL A 217 4.29 26.52 20.12
N PHE A 218 3.10 26.31 19.57
CA PHE A 218 2.11 27.37 19.30
C PHE A 218 0.97 27.30 20.32
N ALA A 219 0.73 28.39 21.04
CA ALA A 219 -0.43 28.51 21.93
C ALA A 219 -1.72 28.70 21.11
N VAL A 220 -2.83 28.11 21.59
CA VAL A 220 -4.16 28.28 20.99
C VAL A 220 -4.61 29.75 21.10
N THR A 221 -5.25 30.29 20.05
CA THR A 221 -5.65 31.70 20.05
C THR A 221 -6.79 31.94 21.04
N LYS A 222 -6.76 33.07 21.76
CA LYS A 222 -7.80 33.41 22.74
C LYS A 222 -9.19 33.45 22.09
N GLY A 223 -10.06 32.52 22.50
CA GLY A 223 -11.42 32.33 21.97
C GLY A 223 -11.60 31.09 21.07
N GLU A 224 -10.54 30.32 20.82
CA GLU A 224 -10.62 29.02 20.12
C GLU A 224 -10.69 27.88 21.15
N THR A 225 -11.87 27.29 21.37
CA THR A 225 -12.01 26.11 22.23
C THR A 225 -11.24 24.92 21.63
N PRO A 226 -10.51 24.12 22.44
CA PRO A 226 -9.83 22.91 21.95
C PRO A 226 -10.78 21.97 21.19
N THR A 227 -10.30 21.46 20.05
CA THR A 227 -11.10 20.68 19.09
C THR A 227 -10.59 19.26 18.93
N GLY A 228 -11.52 18.31 18.74
CA GLY A 228 -11.19 16.94 18.38
C GLY A 228 -10.51 16.86 17.01
N GLY A 229 -9.50 16.00 16.89
CA GLY A 229 -8.65 15.91 15.70
C GLY A 229 -7.37 16.74 15.75
N ASN A 230 -7.07 17.35 16.91
CA ASN A 230 -5.78 17.92 17.28
C ASN A 230 -5.26 17.24 18.56
N ILE A 231 -3.98 17.44 18.87
CA ILE A 231 -3.31 16.98 20.09
C ILE A 231 -2.64 18.18 20.77
N TYR A 232 -2.62 18.19 22.11
CA TYR A 232 -2.26 19.37 22.89
C TYR A 232 -1.34 19.06 24.07
N TYR A 233 -0.39 19.95 24.33
CA TYR A 233 0.24 20.11 25.63
C TYR A 233 -0.68 20.98 26.50
N ILE A 234 -1.03 20.52 27.70
CA ILE A 234 -1.96 21.23 28.60
C ILE A 234 -1.16 21.82 29.78
N LYS A 235 -1.08 23.15 29.88
CA LYS A 235 -0.07 23.87 30.67
C LYS A 235 -0.67 24.69 31.79
N ASN A 236 -0.27 24.42 33.03
CA ASN A 236 -0.76 25.14 34.21
C ASN A 236 -0.25 26.59 34.23
N LYS A 237 -1.13 27.55 34.48
CA LYS A 237 -0.80 28.97 34.49
C LYS A 237 0.09 29.40 35.66
N ASN A 238 -0.14 28.85 36.86
CA ASN A 238 0.63 29.21 38.06
C ASN A 238 2.09 28.75 38.00
N SER A 239 2.38 27.62 37.33
CA SER A 239 3.70 26.99 37.33
C SER A 239 4.42 26.95 35.98
N GLY A 240 3.69 27.11 34.86
CA GLY A 240 4.23 26.95 33.50
C GLY A 240 4.53 25.49 33.10
N MET A 241 4.14 24.51 33.93
CA MET A 241 4.37 23.08 33.72
C MET A 241 3.16 22.37 33.12
N TYR A 242 3.37 21.17 32.59
CA TYR A 242 2.40 20.45 31.79
C TYR A 242 1.71 19.32 32.56
N LEU A 243 0.40 19.15 32.33
CA LEU A 243 -0.38 18.00 32.75
C LEU A 243 0.26 16.74 32.17
N THR A 244 0.73 15.84 33.03
CA THR A 244 1.63 14.74 32.66
C THR A 244 1.17 13.44 33.32
N VAL A 245 1.00 12.37 32.55
CA VAL A 245 0.86 11.01 33.10
C VAL A 245 2.20 10.56 33.67
N GLU A 246 2.20 10.12 34.92
CA GLU A 246 3.41 9.76 35.63
C GLU A 246 4.14 8.57 34.96
N ASN A 247 5.44 8.72 34.73
CA ASN A 247 6.32 7.76 34.04
C ASN A 247 5.88 7.38 32.60
N ASP A 248 5.14 8.25 31.89
CA ASP A 248 4.58 7.99 30.55
C ASP A 248 3.74 6.68 30.49
N SER A 249 3.12 6.29 31.61
CA SER A 249 2.38 5.03 31.71
C SER A 249 1.10 5.02 30.86
N ALA A 250 0.72 3.83 30.39
CA ALA A 250 -0.59 3.53 29.78
C ALA A 250 -1.44 2.56 30.66
N SER A 251 -1.04 2.33 31.91
CA SER A 251 -1.76 1.42 32.83
C SER A 251 -2.89 2.12 33.58
N ASN A 252 -4.03 1.42 33.74
CA ASN A 252 -5.14 1.85 34.59
C ASN A 252 -4.65 2.22 36.01
N GLY A 253 -5.06 3.39 36.50
CA GLY A 253 -4.68 3.91 37.81
C GLY A 253 -3.33 4.60 37.87
N ALA A 254 -2.62 4.78 36.74
CA ALA A 254 -1.43 5.62 36.72
C ALA A 254 -1.80 7.09 37.01
N ASN A 255 -0.95 7.74 37.79
CA ASN A 255 -1.21 9.06 38.36
C ASN A 255 -1.05 10.19 37.34
N VAL A 256 -1.71 11.33 37.57
CA VAL A 256 -1.53 12.54 36.77
C VAL A 256 -0.99 13.68 37.62
N ILE A 257 0.14 14.22 37.18
CA ILE A 257 0.94 15.25 37.87
C ILE A 257 1.09 16.48 36.96
N GLN A 258 1.67 17.56 37.49
CA GLN A 258 2.36 18.54 36.64
C GLN A 258 3.84 18.17 36.52
N ALA A 259 4.44 18.36 35.34
CA ALA A 259 5.88 18.20 35.16
C ALA A 259 6.50 19.25 34.21
N THR A 260 7.81 19.46 34.34
CA THR A 260 8.61 20.23 33.38
C THR A 260 8.41 19.69 31.97
N GLY A 261 8.32 20.58 30.97
CA GLY A 261 8.19 20.17 29.57
C GLY A 261 9.41 19.39 29.08
N THR A 262 9.21 18.10 28.81
CA THR A 262 10.15 17.18 28.15
C THR A 262 9.71 16.87 26.72
N GLY A 263 8.43 17.07 26.40
CA GLY A 263 7.81 16.67 25.15
C GLY A 263 7.41 15.20 25.10
N SER A 264 7.48 14.46 26.21
CA SER A 264 7.14 13.03 26.25
C SER A 264 5.65 12.74 26.01
N LEU A 265 5.31 11.49 25.73
CA LEU A 265 3.96 11.07 25.33
C LEU A 265 2.92 11.35 26.43
N GLY A 266 3.28 11.18 27.71
CA GLY A 266 2.42 11.46 28.85
C GLY A 266 2.07 12.93 29.03
N GLN A 267 2.74 13.87 28.34
CA GLN A 267 2.45 15.31 28.38
C GLN A 267 1.45 15.75 27.29
N ARG A 268 1.15 14.85 26.34
CA ARG A 268 0.35 15.14 25.13
C ARG A 268 -1.05 14.53 25.30
N TRP A 269 -2.09 15.32 25.02
CA TRP A 269 -3.49 14.98 25.27
C TRP A 269 -4.39 15.23 24.06
N ILE A 270 -5.30 14.31 23.79
CA ILE A 270 -6.22 14.33 22.65
C ILE A 270 -7.66 14.51 23.19
N PRO A 271 -8.32 15.65 22.94
CA PRO A 271 -9.70 15.88 23.39
C PRO A 271 -10.73 15.21 22.44
N GLU A 272 -11.62 14.39 22.99
CA GLU A 272 -12.79 13.85 22.30
C GLU A 272 -14.05 14.59 22.75
N LEU A 273 -14.79 15.22 21.83
CA LEU A 273 -16.05 15.89 22.14
C LEU A 273 -17.19 14.86 22.33
N CYS A 274 -17.71 14.77 23.55
CA CYS A 274 -18.90 13.97 23.86
C CYS A 274 -20.18 14.61 23.33
N SER A 275 -21.22 13.80 23.12
CA SER A 275 -22.52 14.19 22.52
C SER A 275 -23.34 15.21 23.32
N ASP A 276 -22.92 15.55 24.53
CA ASP A 276 -23.54 16.55 25.41
C ASP A 276 -22.66 17.80 25.67
N GLY A 277 -21.58 17.97 24.90
CA GLY A 277 -20.72 19.16 24.97
C GLY A 277 -19.62 19.11 26.03
N THR A 278 -19.51 18.01 26.78
CA THR A 278 -18.30 17.72 27.58
C THR A 278 -17.24 16.99 26.75
N TYR A 279 -16.04 16.80 27.29
CA TYR A 279 -14.90 16.21 26.61
C TYR A 279 -14.31 15.04 27.39
N ARG A 280 -13.81 14.01 26.71
CA ARG A 280 -12.77 13.11 27.26
C ARG A 280 -11.39 13.65 26.89
N LEU A 281 -10.37 13.29 27.65
CA LEU A 281 -8.98 13.62 27.38
C LEU A 281 -8.16 12.33 27.36
N HIS A 282 -7.78 11.86 26.17
CA HIS A 282 -6.95 10.67 26.02
C HIS A 282 -5.47 11.05 26.14
N PRO A 283 -4.66 10.35 26.96
CA PRO A 283 -3.22 10.54 26.98
C PRO A 283 -2.57 9.90 25.75
N ALA A 284 -1.56 10.54 25.16
CA ALA A 284 -0.89 9.99 23.97
C ALA A 284 0.04 8.80 24.26
N THR A 285 0.05 8.29 25.50
CA THR A 285 0.67 7.01 25.88
C THR A 285 -0.15 5.81 25.39
N ASP A 286 -1.42 6.02 25.03
CA ASP A 286 -2.24 5.07 24.27
C ASP A 286 -2.85 5.74 23.02
N MET A 287 -2.39 5.31 21.86
CA MET A 287 -2.89 5.79 20.56
C MET A 287 -4.13 5.03 20.05
N THR A 288 -4.63 4.01 20.78
CA THR A 288 -5.92 3.36 20.45
C THR A 288 -7.12 4.17 20.93
N GLY A 289 -6.91 5.15 21.82
CA GLY A 289 -7.97 5.92 22.46
C GLY A 289 -8.77 5.09 23.47
N GLY A 290 -8.23 3.97 23.95
CA GLY A 290 -8.88 3.04 24.87
C GLY A 290 -8.87 3.47 26.34
N ILE A 291 -7.97 4.38 26.73
CA ILE A 291 -7.92 5.02 28.06
C ILE A 291 -8.22 6.52 28.00
N SER A 292 -8.69 7.09 29.12
CA SER A 292 -8.97 8.51 29.33
C SER A 292 -8.47 9.00 30.68
N LEU A 293 -8.28 10.32 30.80
CA LEU A 293 -8.25 11.03 32.08
C LEU A 293 -9.50 10.69 32.91
N ASP A 294 -9.33 10.45 34.20
CA ASP A 294 -10.39 9.93 35.10
C ASP A 294 -10.29 10.56 36.50
N VAL A 295 -11.43 10.93 37.08
CA VAL A 295 -11.56 11.28 38.50
C VAL A 295 -11.68 10.00 39.32
N ALA A 296 -10.66 9.70 40.12
CA ALA A 296 -10.52 8.42 40.78
C ALA A 296 -11.77 8.00 41.58
N TYR A 297 -12.25 6.78 41.33
CA TYR A 297 -13.47 6.17 41.88
C TYR A 297 -14.78 6.91 41.56
N GLY A 298 -14.78 7.89 40.64
CA GLY A 298 -15.94 8.75 40.39
C GLY A 298 -16.35 9.58 41.61
N SER A 299 -15.39 9.94 42.47
CA SER A 299 -15.65 10.73 43.67
C SER A 299 -16.10 12.16 43.34
N THR A 300 -16.97 12.73 44.17
CA THR A 300 -17.36 14.15 44.13
C THR A 300 -16.60 15.03 45.13
N GLU A 301 -15.72 14.44 45.94
CA GLU A 301 -15.04 15.13 47.04
C GLU A 301 -13.84 15.97 46.58
N ASN A 302 -13.62 17.07 47.29
CA ASN A 302 -12.41 17.90 47.15
C ASN A 302 -11.17 17.09 47.50
N GLY A 303 -10.18 17.07 46.60
CA GLY A 303 -8.95 16.30 46.76
C GLY A 303 -9.02 14.86 46.23
N ALA A 304 -10.09 14.47 45.54
CA ALA A 304 -10.07 13.22 44.78
C ALA A 304 -8.99 13.27 43.68
N ASN A 305 -8.27 12.16 43.52
CA ASN A 305 -7.12 12.09 42.63
C ASN A 305 -7.52 12.11 41.15
N ILE A 306 -6.64 12.64 40.29
CA ILE A 306 -6.77 12.53 38.84
C ILE A 306 -5.80 11.46 38.34
N GLN A 307 -6.31 10.51 37.58
CA GLN A 307 -5.59 9.34 37.08
C GLN A 307 -5.91 9.12 35.59
N ILE A 308 -5.36 8.06 34.99
CA ILE A 308 -5.86 7.51 33.72
C ILE A 308 -6.55 6.16 33.94
N TRP A 309 -7.60 5.87 33.17
CA TRP A 309 -8.35 4.60 33.26
C TRP A 309 -9.01 4.24 31.92
N GLU A 310 -9.25 2.94 31.68
CA GLU A 310 -9.96 2.41 30.51
C GLU A 310 -11.34 3.05 30.30
N ASN A 311 -11.71 3.29 29.05
CA ASN A 311 -12.95 3.98 28.70
C ASN A 311 -14.17 3.18 29.15
N ASN A 312 -14.84 3.68 30.20
CA ASN A 312 -15.99 3.05 30.84
C ASN A 312 -17.30 3.84 30.63
N GLY A 313 -17.20 5.06 30.09
CA GLY A 313 -18.35 5.90 29.73
C GLY A 313 -19.01 6.65 30.89
N TYR A 314 -18.53 6.51 32.13
CA TYR A 314 -19.05 7.25 33.28
C TYR A 314 -18.62 8.73 33.28
N SER A 315 -19.30 9.53 34.11
CA SER A 315 -19.03 10.98 34.26
C SER A 315 -17.68 11.30 34.91
N ALA A 316 -16.97 10.31 35.45
CA ALA A 316 -15.61 10.43 35.98
C ALA A 316 -14.58 10.77 34.88
N GLN A 317 -14.84 10.36 33.63
CA GLN A 317 -13.93 10.52 32.48
C GLN A 317 -14.26 11.73 31.61
N GLN A 318 -15.14 12.62 32.08
CA GLN A 318 -15.75 13.68 31.26
C GLN A 318 -15.56 15.04 31.90
N PHE A 319 -15.16 16.02 31.10
CA PHE A 319 -14.66 17.32 31.55
C PHE A 319 -15.26 18.48 30.73
N GLY A 320 -15.40 19.66 31.33
CA GLY A 320 -15.79 20.88 30.63
C GLY A 320 -14.60 21.83 30.46
N PHE A 321 -14.42 22.41 29.28
CA PHE A 321 -13.39 23.44 29.05
C PHE A 321 -14.03 24.83 29.21
N VAL A 322 -14.02 25.35 30.43
CA VAL A 322 -14.68 26.61 30.78
C VAL A 322 -13.67 27.75 30.74
N GLU A 323 -13.90 28.77 29.90
CA GLU A 323 -13.04 29.96 29.86
C GLU A 323 -12.93 30.63 31.24
N SER A 324 -11.71 30.93 31.68
CA SER A 324 -11.46 31.54 32.98
C SER A 324 -10.21 32.44 32.93
N GLY A 325 -10.46 33.75 32.84
CA GLY A 325 -9.44 34.79 32.69
C GLY A 325 -8.82 34.82 31.28
N ASP A 326 -7.69 34.15 31.13
CA ASP A 326 -6.85 34.09 29.94
C ASP A 326 -6.51 32.64 29.52
N GLY A 327 -7.01 31.64 30.25
CA GLY A 327 -6.97 30.22 29.88
C GLY A 327 -8.29 29.53 30.22
N TYR A 328 -8.23 28.21 30.45
CA TYR A 328 -9.41 27.38 30.74
C TYR A 328 -9.32 26.74 32.13
N ALA A 329 -10.44 26.71 32.85
CA ALA A 329 -10.65 25.76 33.93
C ALA A 329 -11.19 24.45 33.33
N ILE A 330 -10.45 23.35 33.53
CA ILE A 330 -10.87 22.02 33.07
C ILE A 330 -11.76 21.43 34.18
N THR A 331 -13.07 21.65 34.07
CA THR A 331 -14.08 21.26 35.07
C THR A 331 -14.41 19.78 35.00
N THR A 332 -14.87 19.19 36.10
CA THR A 332 -15.15 17.76 36.25
C THR A 332 -16.65 17.49 36.17
N LYS A 333 -17.10 16.64 35.24
CA LYS A 333 -18.54 16.38 35.05
C LYS A 333 -19.17 15.64 36.23
N VAL A 334 -18.40 14.80 36.93
CA VAL A 334 -18.88 14.08 38.11
C VAL A 334 -19.36 15.03 39.24
N THR A 335 -18.80 16.24 39.33
CA THR A 335 -19.26 17.31 40.25
C THR A 335 -20.23 18.30 39.59
N ASN A 336 -20.87 17.94 38.47
CA ASN A 336 -21.65 18.86 37.63
C ASN A 336 -20.89 20.14 37.22
N GLN A 337 -19.56 20.03 37.05
CA GLN A 337 -18.63 21.13 36.74
C GLN A 337 -18.34 22.11 37.89
N GLU A 338 -18.76 21.82 39.13
CA GLU A 338 -18.45 22.64 40.32
C GLU A 338 -16.96 22.59 40.74
N SER A 339 -16.25 21.50 40.41
CA SER A 339 -14.80 21.32 40.64
C SER A 339 -14.01 21.19 39.34
N CYS A 340 -12.72 21.50 39.37
CA CYS A 340 -11.80 21.44 38.22
C CYS A 340 -10.43 20.85 38.59
N LEU A 341 -9.60 20.59 37.57
CA LEU A 341 -8.20 20.17 37.74
C LEU A 341 -7.39 21.25 38.47
N ASP A 342 -6.92 20.94 39.68
CA ASP A 342 -6.18 21.81 40.59
C ASP A 342 -4.81 21.18 40.91
N VAL A 343 -3.74 21.94 40.72
CA VAL A 343 -2.39 21.54 41.14
C VAL A 343 -2.27 21.68 42.66
N GLU A 344 -2.05 20.55 43.35
CA GLU A 344 -2.16 20.45 44.80
C GLU A 344 -1.32 21.52 45.53
N ARG A 345 -1.95 22.17 46.53
CA ARG A 345 -1.37 23.24 47.36
C ARG A 345 -0.77 24.42 46.56
N LYS A 346 -1.16 24.58 45.28
CA LYS A 346 -0.59 25.55 44.34
C LYS A 346 0.91 25.35 44.07
N SER A 347 1.38 24.11 44.16
CA SER A 347 2.80 23.80 44.01
C SER A 347 3.37 24.30 42.68
N MET A 348 4.64 24.71 42.70
CA MET A 348 5.43 25.04 41.50
C MET A 348 6.55 24.01 41.28
N GLN A 349 6.44 22.81 41.87
CA GLN A 349 7.39 21.72 41.70
C GLN A 349 6.90 20.70 40.66
N SER A 350 7.81 20.24 39.81
CA SER A 350 7.59 19.09 38.91
C SER A 350 7.39 17.83 39.75
N GLY A 351 6.44 16.97 39.38
CA GLY A 351 5.99 15.84 40.21
C GLY A 351 4.91 16.21 41.24
N ALA A 352 4.42 17.45 41.28
CA ALA A 352 3.29 17.79 42.15
C ALA A 352 1.97 17.26 41.57
N ASN A 353 1.12 16.75 42.47
CA ASN A 353 -0.10 16.04 42.12
C ASN A 353 -1.18 16.94 41.50
N VAL A 354 -1.97 16.40 40.58
CA VAL A 354 -3.21 17.04 40.10
C VAL A 354 -4.41 16.29 40.68
N LEU A 355 -5.32 17.05 41.28
CA LEU A 355 -6.52 16.56 41.95
C LEU A 355 -7.74 17.36 41.48
N GLN A 356 -8.97 16.89 41.74
CA GLN A 356 -10.12 17.77 41.60
C GLN A 356 -10.27 18.66 42.83
N TYR A 357 -10.58 19.94 42.62
CA TYR A 357 -10.95 20.85 43.69
C TYR A 357 -12.01 21.86 43.23
N THR A 358 -12.82 22.37 44.16
CA THR A 358 -13.85 23.39 43.90
C THR A 358 -13.28 24.52 43.05
N ASN A 359 -13.93 24.80 41.92
CA ASN A 359 -13.46 25.81 40.97
C ASN A 359 -13.58 27.22 41.60
N ARG A 360 -12.45 27.92 41.66
CA ARG A 360 -12.31 29.27 42.24
C ARG A 360 -11.61 30.25 41.31
N GLY A 361 -11.31 29.84 40.07
CA GLY A 361 -10.59 30.67 39.09
C GLY A 361 -9.18 31.08 39.54
N ALA A 362 -8.54 30.30 40.41
CA ALA A 362 -7.17 30.57 40.86
C ALA A 362 -6.16 30.05 39.84
N ASP A 363 -5.00 30.70 39.67
CA ASP A 363 -4.05 30.37 38.58
C ASP A 363 -3.54 28.92 38.59
N ASN A 364 -3.58 28.22 39.73
CA ASN A 364 -3.23 26.79 39.84
C ASN A 364 -4.32 25.85 39.30
N GLN A 365 -5.48 26.39 38.93
CA GLN A 365 -6.65 25.74 38.32
C GLN A 365 -6.85 26.16 36.85
N ILE A 366 -6.02 27.09 36.34
CA ILE A 366 -6.12 27.62 34.98
C ILE A 366 -5.07 26.94 34.10
N TRP A 367 -5.51 26.50 32.93
CA TRP A 367 -4.70 25.75 31.98
C TRP A 367 -4.74 26.41 30.59
N TYR A 368 -3.58 26.59 29.98
CA TYR A 368 -3.44 26.96 28.58
C TYR A 368 -3.34 25.68 27.74
N PHE A 369 -3.99 25.68 26.57
CA PHE A 369 -3.79 24.65 25.57
C PHE A 369 -2.75 25.15 24.56
N GLU A 370 -1.67 24.39 24.41
CA GLU A 370 -0.61 24.59 23.42
C GLU A 370 -0.67 23.42 22.45
N VAL A 371 -0.63 23.67 21.13
CA VAL A 371 -0.73 22.59 20.13
C VAL A 371 0.54 21.75 20.15
N ALA A 372 0.38 20.44 20.34
CA ALA A 372 1.48 19.47 20.34
C ALA A 372 1.59 18.77 18.99
N GLN A 373 2.68 18.02 18.81
CA GLN A 373 2.84 17.09 17.69
C GLN A 373 2.26 15.71 18.04
N TRP A 374 1.81 14.95 17.05
CA TRP A 374 1.35 13.58 17.25
C TRP A 374 2.51 12.63 17.61
N PRO A 375 2.27 11.50 18.29
CA PRO A 375 3.29 10.47 18.49
C PRO A 375 3.80 9.97 17.13
N GLY A 376 5.12 9.90 16.96
CA GLY A 376 5.75 9.55 15.68
C GLY A 376 5.82 10.67 14.64
N SER A 377 5.14 11.81 14.81
CA SER A 377 5.42 13.00 14.01
C SER A 377 6.56 13.82 14.63
N ASN A 378 7.79 13.38 14.36
CA ASN A 378 8.91 14.32 14.31
C ASN A 378 8.59 15.36 13.21
N PRO A 379 8.80 16.68 13.42
CA PRO A 379 8.97 17.59 12.30
C PRO A 379 10.27 17.24 11.58
N ASP A 380 10.21 16.22 10.73
CA ASP A 380 11.36 15.77 9.96
C ASP A 380 11.78 16.88 9.00
N THR A 381 12.91 17.52 9.32
CA THR A 381 13.56 18.52 8.47
C THR A 381 14.54 17.88 7.50
N SER A 382 14.76 16.56 7.58
CA SER A 382 15.41 15.80 6.51
C SER A 382 14.43 15.58 5.35
N ASP A 383 14.98 15.36 4.16
CA ASP A 383 14.22 15.44 2.91
C ASP A 383 13.55 14.10 2.54
N THR A 384 12.74 13.56 3.45
CA THR A 384 12.21 12.20 3.29
C THR A 384 11.04 12.13 2.30
N THR A 385 11.14 11.19 1.36
CA THR A 385 10.02 10.72 0.55
C THR A 385 9.12 9.82 1.40
N VAL A 386 7.84 9.69 1.02
CA VAL A 386 6.91 8.78 1.70
C VAL A 386 6.98 7.41 1.03
N SER A 387 7.60 6.45 1.72
CA SER A 387 7.55 5.04 1.34
C SER A 387 6.11 4.58 1.16
N CYS A 388 5.81 4.10 -0.04
CA CYS A 388 4.54 3.49 -0.38
C CYS A 388 4.53 2.03 0.10
N ASP A 389 3.39 1.49 0.53
CA ASP A 389 3.28 0.06 0.86
C ASP A 389 3.47 -0.76 -0.42
N THR A 390 4.50 -1.62 -0.41
CA THR A 390 4.88 -2.48 -1.54
C THR A 390 4.35 -3.90 -1.41
N SER A 391 3.68 -4.26 -0.31
CA SER A 391 3.15 -5.61 -0.09
C SER A 391 1.91 -5.92 -0.93
N TYR A 392 1.20 -4.90 -1.42
CA TYR A 392 0.03 -5.03 -2.29
C TYR A 392 -0.06 -3.89 -3.30
N ALA A 393 -0.82 -4.07 -4.38
CA ALA A 393 -0.99 -3.07 -5.44
C ALA A 393 -1.90 -1.90 -5.01
N MET A 394 -1.37 -0.98 -4.19
CA MET A 394 -2.09 0.19 -3.66
C MET A 394 -2.90 0.96 -4.71
N GLN A 395 -4.04 1.50 -4.28
CA GLN A 395 -4.96 2.23 -5.15
C GLN A 395 -4.39 3.60 -5.57
N ARG A 396 -3.66 3.60 -6.69
CA ARG A 396 -3.23 4.81 -7.40
C ARG A 396 -4.44 5.57 -7.98
N ILE A 397 -4.38 6.89 -7.99
CA ILE A 397 -5.39 7.80 -8.55
C ILE A 397 -4.75 8.89 -9.44
N GLN A 398 -5.56 9.53 -10.28
CA GLN A 398 -5.18 10.72 -11.05
C GLN A 398 -6.15 11.88 -10.74
N PHE A 399 -5.61 13.05 -10.42
CA PHE A 399 -6.38 14.29 -10.23
C PHE A 399 -6.49 15.06 -11.54
N MET A 400 -7.69 15.10 -12.13
CA MET A 400 -7.95 15.78 -13.41
C MET A 400 -8.76 17.06 -13.19
N SER A 401 -8.18 18.21 -13.55
CA SER A 401 -8.85 19.53 -13.51
C SER A 401 -10.15 19.53 -14.31
N THR A 402 -11.26 20.01 -13.73
CA THR A 402 -12.55 20.08 -14.45
C THR A 402 -12.61 21.21 -15.47
N TYR A 403 -11.65 22.14 -15.44
CA TYR A 403 -11.55 23.28 -16.37
C TYR A 403 -11.01 22.89 -17.74
N ASN A 404 -9.92 22.11 -17.78
CA ASN A 404 -9.17 21.80 -19.01
C ASN A 404 -8.88 20.29 -19.19
N ASN A 405 -9.38 19.43 -18.30
CA ASN A 405 -9.16 17.97 -18.29
C ASN A 405 -7.68 17.54 -18.20
N GLN A 406 -6.79 18.41 -17.70
CA GLN A 406 -5.38 18.08 -17.46
C GLN A 406 -5.15 17.53 -16.06
N PHE A 407 -4.15 16.65 -15.93
CA PHE A 407 -3.75 15.99 -14.69
C PHE A 407 -2.77 16.84 -13.87
N ILE A 408 -2.94 16.88 -12.55
CA ILE A 408 -1.89 17.33 -11.63
C ILE A 408 -0.70 16.37 -11.76
N THR A 409 0.44 16.89 -12.21
CA THR A 409 1.63 16.11 -12.57
C THR A 409 2.84 16.61 -11.80
N ALA A 410 3.51 15.72 -11.07
CA ALA A 410 4.74 16.04 -10.37
C ALA A 410 5.92 16.27 -11.34
N PRO A 411 6.93 17.05 -10.95
CA PRO A 411 8.27 16.90 -11.51
C PRO A 411 8.91 15.58 -11.07
N GLU A 412 10.05 15.24 -11.67
CA GLU A 412 10.82 14.02 -11.39
C GLU A 412 11.47 14.04 -9.99
N GLY A 413 12.03 15.20 -9.60
CA GLY A 413 12.48 15.46 -8.24
C GLY A 413 11.49 16.34 -7.47
N LYS A 414 12.02 17.26 -6.67
CA LYS A 414 11.25 18.36 -6.08
C LYS A 414 10.85 19.41 -7.11
N GLY A 415 9.80 20.18 -6.79
CA GLY A 415 9.52 21.46 -7.43
C GLY A 415 8.05 21.67 -7.78
N THR A 416 7.78 22.75 -8.54
CA THR A 416 6.44 23.15 -8.98
C THR A 416 5.72 22.04 -9.73
N VAL A 417 4.51 21.68 -9.30
CA VAL A 417 3.66 20.73 -10.06
C VAL A 417 3.02 21.40 -11.27
N SER A 418 2.80 20.61 -12.31
CA SER A 418 2.29 21.07 -13.61
C SER A 418 0.90 20.49 -13.93
N LEU A 419 0.28 20.99 -14.99
CA LEU A 419 -0.91 20.42 -15.60
C LEU A 419 -0.53 19.81 -16.95
N ASN A 420 -0.74 18.50 -17.11
CA ASN A 420 -0.39 17.76 -18.33
C ASN A 420 -1.60 16.96 -18.83
N SER A 421 -1.76 16.84 -20.15
CA SER A 421 -2.84 16.07 -20.77
C SER A 421 -2.52 14.58 -20.92
N THR A 422 -1.24 14.20 -20.82
CA THR A 422 -0.76 12.82 -21.02
C THR A 422 -0.71 12.06 -19.69
N SER A 423 -1.24 10.83 -19.67
CA SER A 423 -1.13 9.91 -18.52
C SER A 423 0.33 9.51 -18.30
N SER A 424 0.81 9.51 -17.06
CA SER A 424 2.16 9.04 -16.72
C SER A 424 2.25 8.63 -15.25
N THR A 425 3.34 7.96 -14.87
CA THR A 425 3.64 7.63 -13.46
C THR A 425 3.73 8.87 -12.58
N PHE A 426 4.22 10.01 -13.12
CA PHE A 426 4.30 11.28 -12.41
C PHE A 426 2.95 11.99 -12.14
N ASN A 427 1.85 11.57 -12.78
CA ASN A 427 0.50 12.03 -12.39
C ASN A 427 -0.36 10.96 -11.70
N GLN A 428 0.25 9.83 -11.32
CA GLN A 428 -0.34 8.88 -10.40
C GLN A 428 0.00 9.28 -8.95
N TRP A 429 -1.02 9.29 -8.10
CA TRP A 429 -0.94 9.68 -6.70
C TRP A 429 -1.57 8.63 -5.80
N VAL A 430 -1.15 8.55 -4.55
CA VAL A 430 -1.71 7.73 -3.48
C VAL A 430 -2.22 8.66 -2.38
N LEU A 431 -3.35 8.31 -1.76
CA LEU A 431 -3.84 9.00 -0.57
C LEU A 431 -3.49 8.20 0.68
N MET A 432 -2.57 8.73 1.48
CA MET A 432 -2.33 8.22 2.83
C MET A 432 -3.39 8.83 3.76
N ASN A 433 -4.17 7.96 4.41
CA ASN A 433 -5.31 8.31 5.28
C ASN A 433 -5.29 7.43 6.54
N ASP A 434 -5.34 8.06 7.70
CA ASP A 434 -5.46 7.42 9.02
C ASP A 434 -6.94 7.16 9.42
N GLY A 435 -7.89 7.63 8.61
CA GLY A 435 -9.32 7.61 8.92
C GLY A 435 -9.87 8.92 9.49
N SER A 436 -9.02 9.92 9.75
CA SER A 436 -9.44 11.25 10.22
C SER A 436 -10.12 12.11 9.15
N GLY A 437 -10.10 11.68 7.88
CA GLY A 437 -10.58 12.45 6.74
C GLY A 437 -9.63 13.55 6.28
N LYS A 438 -8.38 13.52 6.78
CA LYS A 438 -7.24 14.30 6.28
C LYS A 438 -6.37 13.37 5.41
N TYR A 439 -5.89 13.87 4.29
CA TYR A 439 -5.18 13.08 3.29
C TYR A 439 -3.82 13.70 2.98
N MET A 440 -2.74 12.93 3.13
CA MET A 440 -1.45 13.29 2.53
C MET A 440 -1.43 12.73 1.10
N ILE A 441 -1.24 13.61 0.12
CA ILE A 441 -1.26 13.28 -1.30
C ILE A 441 0.18 12.96 -1.72
N VAL A 442 0.50 11.68 -1.87
CA VAL A 442 1.84 11.15 -2.17
C VAL A 442 1.96 10.84 -3.65
N ASN A 443 3.06 11.20 -4.31
CA ASN A 443 3.30 10.81 -5.70
C ASN A 443 3.70 9.33 -5.79
N ALA A 444 3.04 8.56 -6.66
CA ALA A 444 3.23 7.11 -6.74
C ALA A 444 4.56 6.68 -7.39
N LYS A 445 5.31 7.60 -8.02
CA LYS A 445 6.63 7.34 -8.60
C LYS A 445 7.78 7.85 -7.73
N THR A 446 7.62 9.02 -7.12
CA THR A 446 8.73 9.73 -6.44
C THR A 446 8.60 9.76 -4.92
N GLY A 447 7.44 9.37 -4.36
CA GLY A 447 7.17 9.45 -2.91
C GLY A 447 7.07 10.88 -2.36
N TYR A 448 7.35 11.92 -3.14
CA TYR A 448 7.17 13.31 -2.71
C TYR A 448 5.69 13.67 -2.52
N VAL A 449 5.41 14.55 -1.57
CA VAL A 449 4.06 14.98 -1.21
C VAL A 449 3.66 16.26 -1.95
N LEU A 450 2.40 16.33 -2.36
CA LEU A 450 1.81 17.55 -2.91
C LEU A 450 1.50 18.53 -1.76
N ALA A 451 2.17 19.67 -1.75
CA ALA A 451 2.06 20.70 -0.71
C ALA A 451 2.08 22.11 -1.33
N PRO A 452 1.61 23.16 -0.64
CA PRO A 452 2.02 24.52 -0.99
C PRO A 452 3.53 24.70 -0.75
N ALA A 453 4.18 25.50 -1.59
CA ALA A 453 5.58 25.87 -1.46
C ALA A 453 5.89 26.37 -0.03
N ASP A 454 7.01 25.94 0.53
CA ASP A 454 7.47 26.29 1.88
C ASP A 454 6.45 25.99 3.00
N ASN A 455 5.52 25.05 2.75
CA ASN A 455 4.35 24.76 3.60
C ASN A 455 3.44 25.99 3.84
N ASN A 456 3.50 27.00 2.97
CA ASN A 456 2.84 28.29 3.12
C ASN A 456 1.33 28.22 2.79
N ALA A 457 0.49 28.17 3.82
CA ALA A 457 -0.98 28.10 3.69
C ALA A 457 -1.67 29.45 3.35
N ALA A 458 -1.00 30.32 2.59
CA ALA A 458 -1.52 31.61 2.13
C ALA A 458 -2.13 31.55 0.72
N SER A 459 -3.04 32.48 0.42
CA SER A 459 -3.65 32.60 -0.91
C SER A 459 -2.61 33.05 -1.94
N GLY A 460 -2.53 32.35 -3.07
CA GLY A 460 -1.54 32.56 -4.13
C GLY A 460 -0.26 31.72 -4.00
N ALA A 461 -0.08 30.96 -2.90
CA ALA A 461 1.05 30.04 -2.78
C ALA A 461 1.01 28.96 -3.87
N ALA A 462 2.12 28.74 -4.57
CA ALA A 462 2.22 27.72 -5.62
C ALA A 462 2.21 26.30 -5.03
N LEU A 463 1.64 25.33 -5.75
CA LEU A 463 1.75 23.91 -5.38
C LEU A 463 3.09 23.32 -5.87
N VAL A 464 3.69 22.48 -5.03
CA VAL A 464 4.96 21.77 -5.28
C VAL A 464 4.85 20.29 -4.89
N ALA A 465 5.67 19.46 -5.50
CA ALA A 465 6.09 18.17 -4.93
C ALA A 465 7.32 18.43 -4.04
N THR A 466 7.28 17.96 -2.79
CA THR A 466 8.35 18.17 -1.81
C THR A 466 8.45 17.02 -0.80
N GLY A 467 9.52 16.99 0.01
CA GLY A 467 9.70 16.02 1.09
C GLY A 467 8.62 16.14 2.18
N LYS A 468 8.34 15.03 2.87
CA LYS A 468 7.42 14.99 4.01
C LYS A 468 8.06 15.68 5.21
N THR A 469 7.40 16.71 5.71
CA THR A 469 7.80 17.44 6.94
C THR A 469 6.82 17.24 8.08
N GLY A 470 5.70 16.54 7.83
CA GLY A 470 4.61 16.37 8.79
C GLY A 470 3.76 17.64 9.03
N ALA A 471 4.11 18.77 8.41
CA ALA A 471 3.38 20.02 8.58
C ALA A 471 1.92 19.92 8.09
N THR A 472 0.98 20.53 8.82
CA THR A 472 -0.47 20.52 8.53
C THR A 472 -0.82 20.99 7.11
N ALA A 473 0.05 21.79 6.48
CA ALA A 473 -0.12 22.26 5.11
C ALA A 473 0.09 21.18 4.03
N GLN A 474 0.73 20.05 4.37
CA GLN A 474 0.90 18.88 3.48
C GLN A 474 -0.34 17.96 3.47
N TYR A 475 -1.32 18.25 4.33
CA TYR A 475 -2.56 17.49 4.45
C TYR A 475 -3.73 18.25 3.79
N TRP A 476 -4.65 17.48 3.22
CA TRP A 476 -5.76 17.95 2.41
C TRP A 476 -7.08 17.32 2.84
N LYS A 477 -8.20 17.99 2.54
CA LYS A 477 -9.56 17.47 2.72
C LYS A 477 -10.26 17.40 1.38
N MET A 478 -10.85 16.23 1.09
CA MET A 478 -11.52 15.93 -0.17
C MET A 478 -13.03 16.16 -0.03
N ASP A 479 -13.51 17.33 -0.44
CA ASP A 479 -14.92 17.71 -0.36
C ASP A 479 -15.61 17.48 -1.71
N ALA A 480 -16.55 16.53 -1.81
CA ALA A 480 -17.35 16.34 -3.02
C ALA A 480 -18.31 17.55 -3.19
N VAL A 481 -18.20 18.25 -4.32
CA VAL A 481 -18.96 19.49 -4.59
C VAL A 481 -19.96 19.38 -5.74
N ASN A 482 -19.83 18.35 -6.60
CA ASN A 482 -20.89 17.90 -7.49
C ASN A 482 -21.06 16.39 -7.36
N THR A 483 -22.29 15.89 -7.48
CA THR A 483 -22.59 14.46 -7.61
C THR A 483 -22.91 14.09 -9.06
N ASP A 484 -22.76 12.81 -9.38
CA ASP A 484 -23.14 12.25 -10.67
C ASP A 484 -24.62 11.87 -10.73
N CYS A 485 -25.06 11.34 -11.88
CA CYS A 485 -26.46 10.94 -12.08
C CYS A 485 -26.95 9.77 -11.19
N ASN A 486 -26.08 9.19 -10.36
CA ASN A 486 -26.38 8.11 -9.41
C ASN A 486 -26.12 8.54 -7.96
N GLY A 487 -25.78 9.82 -7.72
CA GLY A 487 -25.47 10.37 -6.39
C GLY A 487 -24.02 10.18 -5.92
N SER A 488 -23.13 9.61 -6.73
CA SER A 488 -21.70 9.44 -6.38
C SER A 488 -20.93 10.76 -6.54
N GLY A 489 -19.91 11.01 -5.71
CA GLY A 489 -19.10 12.24 -5.79
C GLY A 489 -18.34 12.33 -7.14
N LEU A 490 -18.71 13.31 -7.97
CA LEU A 490 -18.21 13.46 -9.34
C LEU A 490 -16.96 14.35 -9.41
N SER A 491 -17.01 15.51 -8.75
CA SER A 491 -15.89 16.46 -8.70
C SER A 491 -15.70 17.01 -7.30
N TYR A 492 -14.46 17.27 -6.94
CA TYR A 492 -14.03 17.54 -5.57
C TYR A 492 -13.32 18.89 -5.47
N ARG A 493 -13.58 19.60 -4.37
CA ARG A 493 -12.73 20.66 -3.85
C ARG A 493 -11.66 20.00 -2.97
N ILE A 494 -10.40 20.37 -3.19
CA ILE A 494 -9.25 19.85 -2.44
C ILE A 494 -8.79 20.96 -1.48
N SER A 495 -9.38 20.98 -0.28
CA SER A 495 -9.18 22.02 0.74
C SER A 495 -7.88 21.78 1.53
N ASN A 496 -7.11 22.82 1.87
CA ASN A 496 -5.87 22.63 2.65
C ASN A 496 -6.15 22.52 4.16
N CYS A 497 -5.49 21.61 4.88
CA CYS A 497 -5.75 21.42 6.30
C CYS A 497 -5.17 22.51 7.21
N ALA A 498 -4.12 23.23 6.81
CA ALA A 498 -3.61 24.39 7.55
C ALA A 498 -4.43 25.67 7.30
N ASN A 499 -5.21 25.73 6.21
CA ASN A 499 -6.13 26.83 5.94
C ASN A 499 -7.34 26.34 5.13
N THR A 500 -8.38 25.89 5.83
CA THR A 500 -9.56 25.23 5.25
C THR A 500 -10.46 26.16 4.41
N ASN A 501 -10.18 27.47 4.41
CA ASN A 501 -10.81 28.43 3.49
C ASN A 501 -10.20 28.40 2.08
N LEU A 502 -8.96 27.92 1.96
CA LEU A 502 -8.25 27.76 0.70
C LEU A 502 -8.32 26.31 0.19
N SER A 503 -8.21 26.17 -1.12
CA SER A 503 -8.14 24.90 -1.84
C SER A 503 -7.14 25.00 -2.98
N ILE A 504 -6.72 23.86 -3.54
CA ILE A 504 -6.02 23.83 -4.82
C ILE A 504 -6.94 24.42 -5.90
N ILE A 505 -6.43 25.37 -6.68
CA ILE A 505 -7.11 25.98 -7.84
C ILE A 505 -6.14 26.11 -9.01
N VAL A 506 -6.68 26.14 -10.22
CA VAL A 506 -5.95 26.51 -11.45
C VAL A 506 -6.11 28.02 -11.67
N ASN A 507 -5.01 28.75 -11.65
CA ASN A 507 -4.96 30.20 -11.88
C ASN A 507 -3.85 30.53 -12.88
N ASN A 508 -4.20 31.12 -14.02
CA ASN A 508 -3.27 31.38 -15.13
C ASN A 508 -2.41 30.15 -15.47
N GLU A 509 -3.08 29.02 -15.68
CA GLU A 509 -2.50 27.69 -16.01
C GLU A 509 -1.60 27.06 -14.92
N LYS A 510 -1.43 27.72 -13.77
CA LYS A 510 -0.64 27.23 -12.63
C LYS A 510 -1.55 26.72 -11.51
N LEU A 511 -1.06 25.73 -10.76
CA LEU A 511 -1.72 25.24 -9.55
C LEU A 511 -1.28 26.08 -8.35
N VAL A 512 -2.23 26.72 -7.68
CA VAL A 512 -2.01 27.56 -6.48
C VAL A 512 -3.05 27.27 -5.40
N LEU A 513 -2.77 27.63 -4.16
CA LEU A 513 -3.81 27.80 -3.14
C LEU A 513 -4.65 29.04 -3.44
N GLY A 514 -5.97 28.92 -3.33
CA GLY A 514 -6.88 30.05 -3.46
C GLY A 514 -8.27 29.76 -2.93
N THR A 515 -9.06 30.83 -2.75
CA THR A 515 -10.45 30.74 -2.26
C THR A 515 -11.33 29.95 -3.22
N TYR A 516 -12.13 29.02 -2.70
CA TYR A 516 -13.08 28.27 -3.51
C TYR A 516 -14.26 29.15 -3.96
N SER A 517 -14.61 29.06 -5.25
CA SER A 517 -15.63 29.90 -5.89
C SER A 517 -16.77 29.11 -6.56
N GLY A 518 -16.65 27.78 -6.65
CA GLY A 518 -17.52 26.94 -7.49
C GLY A 518 -17.16 26.92 -8.99
N ALA A 519 -16.17 27.69 -9.44
CA ALA A 519 -15.71 27.63 -10.83
C ALA A 519 -14.98 26.30 -11.13
N SER A 520 -15.03 25.84 -12.39
CA SER A 520 -14.40 24.57 -12.82
C SER A 520 -12.88 24.53 -12.60
N ALA A 521 -12.22 25.69 -12.60
CA ALA A 521 -10.80 25.80 -12.26
C ALA A 521 -10.50 25.53 -10.77
N HIS A 522 -11.51 25.47 -9.91
CA HIS A 522 -11.39 25.22 -8.46
C HIS A 522 -11.88 23.79 -8.10
N MET A 523 -12.05 22.90 -9.08
CA MET A 523 -12.62 21.56 -8.92
C MET A 523 -11.85 20.51 -9.75
N PHE A 524 -11.72 19.31 -9.20
CA PHE A 524 -11.01 18.18 -9.81
C PHE A 524 -11.87 16.91 -9.85
N TYR A 525 -11.82 16.16 -10.94
CA TYR A 525 -12.22 14.75 -10.96
C TYR A 525 -11.12 13.92 -10.27
N ILE A 526 -11.52 12.94 -9.47
CA ILE A 526 -10.62 11.93 -8.90
C ILE A 526 -10.91 10.63 -9.65
N ASN A 527 -9.96 10.18 -10.47
CA ASN A 527 -10.07 8.94 -11.23
C ASN A 527 -9.17 7.88 -10.59
N SER A 528 -9.65 6.64 -10.42
CA SER A 528 -8.74 5.52 -10.07
C SER A 528 -7.85 5.22 -11.27
N TYR A 529 -6.56 5.01 -11.05
CA TYR A 529 -5.66 4.62 -12.13
C TYR A 529 -5.93 3.18 -12.56
N GLY A 530 -5.76 2.88 -13.85
CA GLY A 530 -5.91 1.53 -14.39
C GLY A 530 -7.35 1.09 -14.64
N VAL A 531 -8.37 1.88 -14.24
CA VAL A 531 -9.77 1.52 -14.48
C VAL A 531 -10.17 1.81 -15.92
N GLU A 532 -10.65 0.76 -16.60
CA GLU A 532 -11.27 0.88 -17.92
C GLU A 532 -12.80 0.80 -17.81
N GLY A 533 -13.50 1.27 -18.84
CA GLY A 533 -14.91 0.95 -19.02
C GLY A 533 -15.91 1.73 -18.14
N PHE A 534 -17.08 1.11 -17.92
CA PHE A 534 -18.17 1.73 -17.18
C PHE A 534 -17.87 1.98 -15.69
N ALA A 535 -16.91 1.28 -15.08
CA ALA A 535 -16.40 1.61 -13.74
C ALA A 535 -15.55 2.90 -13.72
N GLY A 536 -14.97 3.29 -14.85
CA GLY A 536 -14.26 4.56 -14.99
C GLY A 536 -15.19 5.78 -15.03
N LYS A 537 -14.61 6.96 -15.27
CA LYS A 537 -15.35 8.19 -15.58
C LYS A 537 -15.98 8.04 -16.98
N CYS A 538 -17.30 7.99 -17.05
CA CYS A 538 -18.02 7.73 -18.30
C CYS A 538 -19.30 8.57 -18.40
N TYR A 539 -20.09 8.34 -19.45
CA TYR A 539 -21.45 8.85 -19.60
C TYR A 539 -22.46 7.71 -19.59
N ASN A 540 -23.66 7.98 -19.07
CA ASN A 540 -24.81 7.09 -19.26
C ASN A 540 -25.37 7.19 -20.69
N MET A 541 -26.37 6.36 -21.03
CA MET A 541 -26.95 6.33 -22.38
C MET A 541 -27.65 7.64 -22.79
N ASN A 542 -28.02 8.48 -21.80
CA ASN A 542 -28.60 9.81 -21.98
C ASN A 542 -27.55 10.94 -21.95
N LYS A 543 -26.25 10.61 -22.04
CA LYS A 543 -25.11 11.54 -21.99
C LYS A 543 -24.93 12.33 -20.68
N ASN A 544 -25.55 11.92 -19.57
CA ASN A 544 -25.20 12.43 -18.25
C ASN A 544 -23.89 11.78 -17.77
N MET A 545 -23.01 12.55 -17.12
CA MET A 545 -21.74 12.03 -16.61
C MET A 545 -21.95 11.11 -15.40
N LYS A 546 -21.06 10.10 -15.27
CA LYS A 546 -20.93 9.16 -14.15
C LYS A 546 -19.49 9.21 -13.62
N ALA A 547 -19.35 9.21 -12.30
CA ALA A 547 -18.05 9.37 -11.64
C ALA A 547 -17.13 8.15 -11.86
N SER A 548 -15.81 8.33 -11.80
CA SER A 548 -14.91 7.18 -11.67
C SER A 548 -15.18 6.44 -10.37
N ILE A 549 -14.91 5.13 -10.33
CA ILE A 549 -14.87 4.38 -9.08
C ILE A 549 -13.75 4.92 -8.17
N THR A 550 -14.03 4.96 -6.87
CA THR A 550 -13.09 5.34 -5.80
C THR A 550 -13.00 4.28 -4.71
N GLY A 551 -13.96 3.36 -4.58
CA GLY A 551 -13.89 2.26 -3.62
C GLY A 551 -13.73 2.75 -2.18
N GLY A 552 -12.70 2.24 -1.51
CA GLY A 552 -12.30 2.54 -0.14
C GLY A 552 -11.40 3.77 0.05
N LEU A 553 -11.01 4.46 -1.03
CA LEU A 553 -10.01 5.55 -1.07
C LEU A 553 -10.14 6.63 0.03
N PHE A 554 -11.36 6.95 0.44
CA PHE A 554 -11.65 7.97 1.46
C PHE A 554 -11.77 7.38 2.88
N GLY A 555 -11.28 6.16 3.08
CA GLY A 555 -11.31 5.39 4.32
C GLY A 555 -9.92 5.09 4.86
N ALA A 556 -9.87 4.55 6.08
CA ALA A 556 -8.63 4.00 6.60
C ALA A 556 -8.21 2.76 5.79
N THR A 557 -6.90 2.57 5.66
CA THR A 557 -6.34 1.28 5.24
C THR A 557 -6.31 0.34 6.44
N VAL A 558 -6.78 -0.89 6.26
CA VAL A 558 -6.76 -1.96 7.27
C VAL A 558 -6.21 -3.25 6.67
N THR A 559 -5.34 -3.93 7.40
CA THR A 559 -4.77 -5.22 7.00
C THR A 559 -5.54 -6.36 7.69
N VAL A 560 -5.90 -7.41 6.95
CA VAL A 560 -6.68 -8.56 7.43
C VAL A 560 -6.01 -9.87 7.02
N SER A 561 -6.05 -10.90 7.88
CA SER A 561 -5.49 -12.22 7.59
C SER A 561 -6.42 -13.38 7.98
N ASP A 562 -7.64 -13.05 8.43
CA ASP A 562 -8.65 -13.99 8.90
C ASP A 562 -10.06 -13.63 8.41
N PHE A 563 -10.99 -14.58 8.51
CA PHE A 563 -12.35 -14.42 8.02
C PHE A 563 -13.16 -13.36 8.79
N ASP A 564 -12.99 -13.26 10.11
CA ASP A 564 -13.81 -12.40 10.95
C ASP A 564 -13.40 -10.93 10.78
N SER A 565 -12.10 -10.64 10.66
CA SER A 565 -11.61 -9.30 10.32
C SER A 565 -11.98 -8.87 8.90
N LEU A 566 -11.84 -9.76 7.90
CA LEU A 566 -12.31 -9.49 6.53
C LEU A 566 -13.82 -9.22 6.50
N SER A 567 -14.63 -10.07 7.13
CA SER A 567 -16.09 -9.93 7.16
C SER A 567 -16.53 -8.65 7.89
N LYS A 568 -15.86 -8.30 9.01
CA LYS A 568 -16.07 -7.05 9.76
C LYS A 568 -15.85 -5.83 8.87
N TYR A 569 -14.70 -5.73 8.20
CA TYR A 569 -14.37 -4.52 7.43
C TYR A 569 -15.08 -4.46 6.07
N CYS A 570 -15.48 -5.59 5.48
CA CYS A 570 -16.33 -5.62 4.28
C CYS A 570 -17.75 -5.06 4.53
N ALA A 571 -18.24 -5.02 5.76
CA ALA A 571 -19.60 -4.60 6.09
C ALA A 571 -19.80 -3.07 6.06
N GLY A 572 -21.07 -2.65 6.05
CA GLY A 572 -21.50 -1.25 6.24
C GLY A 572 -21.06 -0.27 5.13
N ALA A 573 -21.41 1.00 5.29
CA ALA A 573 -21.12 2.06 4.31
C ALA A 573 -19.80 2.83 4.58
N THR A 574 -19.16 2.61 5.73
CA THR A 574 -17.88 3.22 6.12
C THR A 574 -16.81 2.89 5.08
N PRO A 575 -16.11 3.89 4.50
CA PRO A 575 -15.04 3.62 3.55
C PRO A 575 -13.89 2.83 4.19
N TYR A 576 -13.39 1.80 3.51
CA TYR A 576 -12.18 1.05 3.90
C TYR A 576 -11.41 0.53 2.69
N THR A 577 -10.08 0.71 2.71
CA THR A 577 -9.15 -0.08 1.90
C THR A 577 -8.71 -1.28 2.74
N ILE A 578 -8.94 -2.49 2.25
CA ILE A 578 -8.81 -3.75 2.99
C ILE A 578 -7.76 -4.59 2.30
N ALA A 579 -6.54 -4.58 2.85
CA ALA A 579 -5.42 -5.39 2.38
C ALA A 579 -5.49 -6.78 3.03
N ILE A 580 -5.86 -7.79 2.25
CA ILE A 580 -5.76 -9.19 2.65
C ILE A 580 -4.27 -9.57 2.60
N ASN A 581 -3.72 -9.96 3.74
CA ASN A 581 -2.33 -10.40 3.90
C ASN A 581 -2.26 -11.77 4.62
N GLY A 582 -3.17 -12.65 4.23
CA GLY A 582 -3.24 -14.05 4.66
C GLY A 582 -4.18 -14.82 3.73
N ASN A 583 -3.85 -16.07 3.41
CA ASN A 583 -4.73 -16.91 2.60
C ASN A 583 -5.84 -17.48 3.49
N ILE A 584 -7.08 -17.05 3.28
CA ILE A 584 -8.20 -17.28 4.19
C ILE A 584 -9.06 -18.45 3.69
N SER A 585 -9.38 -19.39 4.57
CA SER A 585 -10.13 -20.60 4.23
C SER A 585 -11.26 -20.87 5.23
N LYS A 586 -12.35 -21.48 4.75
CA LYS A 586 -13.42 -22.06 5.57
C LYS A 586 -13.67 -23.52 5.17
N SER A 587 -14.13 -24.37 6.08
CA SER A 587 -14.56 -25.76 5.80
C SER A 587 -15.81 -25.84 4.94
N ASP A 588 -16.68 -24.84 5.11
CA ASP A 588 -18.00 -24.74 4.50
C ASP A 588 -18.11 -23.44 3.72
N LEU A 589 -18.88 -23.44 2.64
CA LEU A 589 -19.09 -22.26 1.82
C LEU A 589 -19.74 -21.15 2.66
N THR A 590 -18.96 -20.10 2.92
CA THR A 590 -19.33 -19.00 3.80
C THR A 590 -19.47 -17.72 2.97
N LYS A 591 -20.58 -16.99 3.15
CA LYS A 591 -20.93 -15.81 2.34
C LYS A 591 -20.66 -14.52 3.13
N ILE A 592 -19.83 -13.63 2.59
CA ILE A 592 -19.60 -12.27 3.14
C ILE A 592 -20.45 -11.27 2.36
N PHE A 593 -21.26 -10.48 3.08
CA PHE A 593 -22.09 -9.42 2.51
C PHE A 593 -21.32 -8.10 2.50
N VAL A 594 -20.99 -7.63 1.30
CA VAL A 594 -20.13 -6.45 1.10
C VAL A 594 -21.01 -5.19 1.08
N GLY A 595 -20.67 -4.20 1.90
CA GLY A 595 -21.31 -2.88 1.90
C GLY A 595 -20.61 -1.87 0.98
N SER A 596 -21.14 -0.66 0.87
CA SER A 596 -20.60 0.37 -0.03
C SER A 596 -19.21 0.90 0.37
N ASN A 597 -18.51 1.52 -0.60
CA ASN A 597 -17.22 2.20 -0.42
C ASN A 597 -16.08 1.29 0.06
N LYS A 598 -15.76 0.25 -0.71
CA LYS A 598 -14.71 -0.72 -0.34
C LYS A 598 -13.66 -0.85 -1.44
N THR A 599 -12.39 -0.96 -1.06
CA THR A 599 -11.33 -1.47 -1.93
C THR A 599 -10.78 -2.71 -1.25
N ILE A 600 -11.13 -3.90 -1.72
CA ILE A 600 -10.69 -5.17 -1.15
C ILE A 600 -9.60 -5.71 -2.07
N ILE A 601 -8.41 -5.93 -1.52
CA ILE A 601 -7.22 -6.27 -2.30
C ILE A 601 -6.36 -7.34 -1.63
N GLY A 602 -5.93 -8.35 -2.40
CA GLY A 602 -4.95 -9.34 -1.93
C GLY A 602 -3.51 -8.86 -2.07
N SER A 603 -2.66 -9.23 -1.12
CA SER A 603 -1.23 -8.96 -1.16
C SER A 603 -0.53 -9.83 -2.19
N PHE A 604 0.68 -9.42 -2.56
CA PHE A 604 1.53 -10.16 -3.50
C PHE A 604 2.03 -11.50 -2.94
N THR A 605 1.93 -11.71 -1.61
CA THR A 605 2.29 -12.96 -0.93
C THR A 605 1.08 -13.78 -0.48
N ALA A 606 -0.09 -13.15 -0.32
CA ALA A 606 -1.31 -13.80 0.17
C ALA A 606 -2.60 -13.14 -0.37
N ASN A 607 -3.24 -13.81 -1.33
CA ASN A 607 -4.42 -13.31 -2.03
C ASN A 607 -5.56 -14.35 -2.19
N THR A 608 -5.45 -15.53 -1.59
CA THR A 608 -6.40 -16.63 -1.80
C THR A 608 -7.52 -16.66 -0.77
N LEU A 609 -8.75 -16.84 -1.27
CA LEU A 609 -9.98 -17.04 -0.51
C LEU A 609 -10.61 -18.40 -0.90
N ASN A 610 -10.53 -19.41 -0.01
CA ASN A 610 -11.13 -20.73 -0.22
C ASN A 610 -12.48 -20.86 0.49
N ASN A 611 -13.53 -21.23 -0.25
CA ASN A 611 -14.92 -21.35 0.22
C ASN A 611 -15.52 -20.03 0.78
N ILE A 612 -14.97 -18.86 0.42
CA ILE A 612 -15.43 -17.54 0.91
C ILE A 612 -15.96 -16.72 -0.27
N HIS A 613 -17.28 -16.58 -0.37
CA HIS A 613 -17.95 -16.03 -1.54
C HIS A 613 -18.58 -14.65 -1.23
N PHE A 614 -18.42 -13.67 -2.12
CA PHE A 614 -18.91 -12.31 -1.90
C PHE A 614 -20.35 -12.11 -2.40
N ARG A 615 -21.14 -11.33 -1.64
CA ARG A 615 -22.53 -11.00 -1.92
C ARG A 615 -22.74 -9.49 -1.86
N CYS A 616 -22.88 -8.86 -3.03
CA CYS A 616 -23.22 -7.44 -3.18
C CYS A 616 -24.73 -7.30 -3.45
N THR A 617 -25.40 -6.42 -2.69
CA THR A 617 -26.87 -6.34 -2.58
C THR A 617 -27.36 -4.88 -2.63
N SER A 618 -28.59 -4.59 -2.21
CA SER A 618 -29.17 -3.22 -2.24
C SER A 618 -28.38 -2.18 -1.43
N ASN A 619 -27.53 -2.63 -0.52
CA ASN A 619 -26.78 -1.78 0.41
C ASN A 619 -25.30 -1.66 0.00
N THR A 620 -24.99 -1.97 -1.27
CA THR A 620 -23.64 -2.00 -1.84
C THR A 620 -23.52 -0.99 -3.00
N GLY A 621 -22.30 -0.51 -3.25
CA GLY A 621 -21.96 0.34 -4.38
C GLY A 621 -20.62 1.03 -4.17
N ASN A 622 -19.95 1.47 -5.23
CA ASN A 622 -18.57 1.97 -5.18
C ASN A 622 -17.62 0.94 -4.53
N VAL A 623 -17.44 -0.22 -5.17
CA VAL A 623 -16.61 -1.32 -4.64
C VAL A 623 -15.59 -1.82 -5.67
N ILE A 624 -14.32 -1.85 -5.26
CA ILE A 624 -13.19 -2.41 -6.01
C ILE A 624 -12.80 -3.76 -5.37
N PHE A 625 -12.63 -4.79 -6.20
CA PHE A 625 -12.00 -6.06 -5.87
C PHE A 625 -10.74 -6.19 -6.74
N LYS A 626 -9.56 -6.41 -6.15
CA LYS A 626 -8.29 -6.37 -6.89
C LYS A 626 -7.29 -7.42 -6.41
N ASN A 627 -6.63 -8.14 -7.32
CA ASN A 627 -5.60 -9.13 -6.94
C ASN A 627 -6.11 -10.17 -5.92
N ILE A 628 -7.24 -10.84 -6.19
CA ILE A 628 -7.82 -11.89 -5.31
C ILE A 628 -8.01 -13.19 -6.08
N THR A 629 -7.55 -14.30 -5.51
CA THR A 629 -7.87 -15.66 -5.97
C THR A 629 -9.09 -16.18 -5.23
N PHE A 630 -10.22 -16.30 -5.92
CA PHE A 630 -11.41 -16.99 -5.44
C PHE A 630 -11.34 -18.47 -5.85
N GLN A 631 -11.50 -19.37 -4.88
CA GLN A 631 -11.55 -20.82 -5.11
C GLN A 631 -12.49 -21.52 -4.12
N HIS A 632 -12.84 -22.76 -4.39
CA HIS A 632 -13.71 -23.57 -3.56
C HIS A 632 -13.36 -25.06 -3.64
N ASP A 633 -13.81 -25.81 -2.64
CA ASP A 633 -13.65 -27.27 -2.63
C ASP A 633 -14.56 -27.92 -3.69
N ALA A 634 -14.21 -29.15 -4.10
CA ALA A 634 -14.85 -29.82 -5.22
C ALA A 634 -16.32 -30.25 -4.99
N ASP A 635 -16.82 -30.18 -3.74
CA ASP A 635 -18.23 -30.44 -3.41
C ASP A 635 -19.11 -29.17 -3.43
N LYS A 636 -18.53 -27.98 -3.61
CA LYS A 636 -19.25 -26.70 -3.60
C LYS A 636 -19.71 -26.28 -5.01
N ASN A 637 -20.58 -27.07 -5.65
CA ASN A 637 -21.05 -26.82 -7.02
C ASN A 637 -22.59 -26.73 -7.17
N ALA A 638 -23.31 -26.42 -6.09
CA ALA A 638 -24.75 -26.19 -6.11
C ALA A 638 -25.11 -24.82 -6.71
N ASN A 639 -26.31 -24.65 -7.29
CA ASN A 639 -26.62 -23.54 -8.22
C ASN A 639 -26.42 -22.08 -7.71
N ASP A 640 -26.34 -21.83 -6.39
CA ASP A 640 -26.00 -20.52 -5.78
C ASP A 640 -24.61 -20.50 -5.08
N ASP A 641 -23.74 -21.45 -5.38
CA ASP A 641 -22.36 -21.51 -4.88
C ASP A 641 -21.44 -20.55 -5.65
N ILE A 642 -22.03 -19.49 -6.21
CA ILE A 642 -21.40 -18.49 -7.06
C ILE A 642 -20.35 -17.71 -6.26
N GLN A 643 -19.13 -17.63 -6.76
CA GLN A 643 -17.98 -17.04 -6.05
C GLN A 643 -18.17 -15.54 -5.82
N MET A 644 -18.56 -14.81 -6.87
CA MET A 644 -18.92 -13.38 -6.80
C MET A 644 -20.33 -13.15 -7.32
N TYR A 645 -21.18 -12.53 -6.52
CA TYR A 645 -22.59 -12.31 -6.86
C TYR A 645 -23.02 -10.88 -6.54
N ILE A 646 -23.32 -10.12 -7.59
CA ILE A 646 -23.67 -8.69 -7.55
C ILE A 646 -25.08 -8.52 -8.08
N SER A 647 -26.06 -8.30 -7.18
CA SER A 647 -27.49 -8.23 -7.53
C SER A 647 -28.09 -6.83 -7.45
N SER A 648 -27.37 -5.87 -6.87
CA SER A 648 -27.75 -4.47 -6.84
C SER A 648 -26.53 -3.60 -6.53
N GLY A 649 -26.72 -2.29 -6.59
CA GLY A 649 -25.68 -1.28 -6.40
C GLY A 649 -25.16 -0.70 -7.70
N ASN A 650 -24.40 0.38 -7.59
CA ASN A 650 -23.77 1.04 -8.73
C ASN A 650 -22.26 1.12 -8.53
N ASN A 651 -21.51 1.10 -9.64
CA ASN A 651 -20.07 1.36 -9.70
C ASN A 651 -19.23 0.27 -9.02
N PHE A 652 -18.85 -0.74 -9.82
CA PHE A 652 -18.04 -1.88 -9.37
C PHE A 652 -16.85 -2.12 -10.30
N TRP A 653 -15.70 -2.46 -9.74
CA TRP A 653 -14.50 -2.81 -10.51
C TRP A 653 -13.91 -4.11 -9.98
N LEU A 654 -13.86 -5.13 -10.81
CA LEU A 654 -13.17 -6.40 -10.57
C LEU A 654 -11.93 -6.37 -11.44
N ASP A 655 -10.75 -6.42 -10.84
CA ASP A 655 -9.48 -6.23 -11.53
C ASP A 655 -8.45 -7.29 -11.13
N HIS A 656 -7.78 -7.92 -12.09
CA HIS A 656 -6.69 -8.86 -11.80
C HIS A 656 -7.08 -9.93 -10.75
N CYS A 657 -8.33 -10.40 -10.80
CA CYS A 657 -8.85 -11.43 -9.91
C CYS A 657 -8.87 -12.79 -10.63
N SER A 658 -8.58 -13.85 -9.90
CA SER A 658 -8.54 -15.23 -10.41
C SER A 658 -9.75 -16.01 -9.86
N PHE A 659 -10.68 -16.37 -10.73
CA PHE A 659 -11.86 -17.19 -10.39
C PHE A 659 -11.60 -18.65 -10.78
N MET A 660 -11.11 -19.43 -9.82
CA MET A 660 -10.81 -20.84 -10.00
C MET A 660 -12.05 -21.68 -9.71
N GLY A 661 -12.42 -22.54 -10.66
CA GLY A 661 -13.34 -23.65 -10.43
C GLY A 661 -12.58 -24.87 -9.91
N HIS A 662 -12.71 -26.00 -10.62
CA HIS A 662 -12.14 -27.27 -10.19
C HIS A 662 -10.70 -27.50 -10.70
N SER A 663 -10.01 -28.49 -10.12
CA SER A 663 -8.64 -28.89 -10.52
C SER A 663 -8.55 -29.42 -11.96
N ALA A 664 -9.67 -29.84 -12.54
CA ALA A 664 -9.85 -30.10 -13.95
C ALA A 664 -11.29 -29.74 -14.35
N LEU A 665 -11.50 -29.39 -15.62
CA LEU A 665 -12.81 -29.00 -16.15
C LEU A 665 -13.84 -30.13 -16.03
N THR A 666 -14.97 -29.87 -15.38
CA THR A 666 -16.09 -30.81 -15.23
C THR A 666 -17.33 -30.37 -16.01
N SER A 667 -18.27 -31.30 -16.21
CA SER A 667 -19.61 -31.03 -16.77
C SER A 667 -20.76 -31.24 -15.78
N SER A 668 -20.50 -31.57 -14.52
CA SER A 668 -21.52 -31.67 -13.47
C SER A 668 -22.04 -30.31 -13.04
N ASP A 669 -21.16 -29.32 -12.95
CA ASP A 669 -21.32 -28.15 -12.09
C ASP A 669 -22.45 -27.22 -12.55
N VAL A 670 -23.14 -26.58 -11.60
CA VAL A 670 -24.37 -25.80 -11.88
C VAL A 670 -24.38 -24.42 -11.23
N ASP A 671 -23.37 -24.04 -10.45
CA ASP A 671 -23.07 -22.67 -10.04
C ASP A 671 -22.53 -21.84 -11.23
N LYS A 672 -21.75 -20.78 -10.97
CA LYS A 672 -21.10 -19.84 -11.93
C LYS A 672 -19.95 -19.13 -11.20
N HIS A 673 -18.90 -18.71 -11.90
CA HIS A 673 -17.88 -17.83 -11.28
C HIS A 673 -18.48 -16.48 -10.82
N LEU A 674 -19.23 -15.83 -11.72
CA LEU A 674 -19.70 -14.45 -11.52
C LEU A 674 -21.18 -14.30 -11.94
N TYR A 675 -21.95 -13.65 -11.06
CA TYR A 675 -23.26 -13.10 -11.35
C TYR A 675 -23.24 -11.57 -11.23
N VAL A 676 -23.75 -10.86 -12.25
CA VAL A 676 -24.00 -9.41 -12.21
C VAL A 676 -25.37 -9.13 -12.80
N GLY A 677 -26.37 -8.78 -11.98
CA GLY A 677 -27.74 -8.64 -12.46
C GLY A 677 -28.70 -7.95 -11.50
N LEU A 678 -29.99 -8.22 -11.70
CA LEU A 678 -31.12 -7.39 -11.23
C LEU A 678 -30.85 -5.89 -11.48
N LYS A 679 -30.42 -5.14 -10.45
CA LYS A 679 -30.16 -3.69 -10.51
C LYS A 679 -28.70 -3.33 -10.22
N ALA A 680 -27.79 -4.28 -10.36
CA ALA A 680 -26.36 -4.00 -10.41
C ALA A 680 -26.03 -3.18 -11.66
N ASP A 681 -25.15 -2.19 -11.56
CA ASP A 681 -24.83 -1.32 -12.70
C ASP A 681 -23.45 -0.67 -12.65
N TYR A 682 -22.96 -0.22 -13.82
CA TYR A 682 -21.63 0.32 -14.07
C TYR A 682 -20.51 -0.59 -13.54
N VAL A 683 -20.41 -1.79 -14.11
CA VAL A 683 -19.45 -2.83 -13.67
C VAL A 683 -18.36 -3.04 -14.72
N SER A 684 -17.10 -2.89 -14.33
CA SER A 684 -15.96 -3.32 -15.17
C SER A 684 -15.32 -4.58 -14.58
N VAL A 685 -15.06 -5.56 -15.45
CA VAL A 685 -14.30 -6.78 -15.18
C VAL A 685 -13.07 -6.74 -16.08
N THR A 686 -11.91 -6.46 -15.50
CA THR A 686 -10.66 -6.15 -16.21
C THR A 686 -9.55 -7.12 -15.80
N GLY A 687 -8.79 -7.65 -16.77
CA GLY A 687 -7.59 -8.44 -16.46
C GLY A 687 -7.82 -9.67 -15.59
N CYS A 688 -9.05 -10.18 -15.46
CA CYS A 688 -9.37 -11.31 -14.58
C CYS A 688 -9.19 -12.65 -15.30
N VAL A 689 -8.97 -13.72 -14.53
CA VAL A 689 -8.91 -15.11 -15.01
C VAL A 689 -10.17 -15.86 -14.56
N PHE A 690 -10.68 -16.73 -15.44
CA PHE A 690 -11.78 -17.65 -15.18
C PHE A 690 -11.38 -19.05 -15.66
N MET A 691 -11.32 -20.04 -14.76
CA MET A 691 -10.73 -21.36 -15.05
C MET A 691 -11.57 -22.57 -14.64
N ASN A 692 -11.52 -23.60 -15.49
CA ASN A 692 -11.92 -24.99 -15.19
C ASN A 692 -13.32 -25.11 -14.59
N HIS A 693 -14.31 -24.52 -15.25
CA HIS A 693 -15.69 -24.54 -14.76
C HIS A 693 -16.73 -24.64 -15.88
N LYS A 694 -17.91 -25.22 -15.57
CA LYS A 694 -18.95 -25.41 -16.59
C LYS A 694 -19.61 -24.11 -17.02
N TYR A 695 -19.95 -23.24 -16.08
CA TYR A 695 -20.60 -21.95 -16.37
C TYR A 695 -19.69 -20.79 -15.99
N GLY A 696 -19.34 -19.95 -16.97
CA GLY A 696 -18.59 -18.70 -16.76
C GLY A 696 -19.44 -17.62 -16.09
N LEU A 697 -19.88 -16.63 -16.86
CA LEU A 697 -20.57 -15.44 -16.31
C LEU A 697 -22.06 -15.42 -16.65
N ILE A 698 -22.89 -14.96 -15.71
CA ILE A 698 -24.34 -14.76 -15.91
C ILE A 698 -24.69 -13.29 -15.60
N LEU A 699 -25.07 -12.57 -16.66
CA LEU A 699 -25.15 -11.12 -16.66
C LEU A 699 -26.55 -10.65 -17.06
N GLY A 700 -27.17 -9.80 -16.24
CA GLY A 700 -28.58 -9.40 -16.36
C GLY A 700 -29.53 -10.15 -15.42
N TYR A 701 -30.82 -9.82 -15.50
CA TYR A 701 -31.88 -10.53 -14.78
C TYR A 701 -32.00 -12.00 -15.26
N PRO A 702 -32.16 -13.00 -14.37
CA PRO A 702 -32.05 -14.41 -14.73
C PRO A 702 -33.30 -15.02 -15.39
N GLU A 703 -34.45 -14.32 -15.38
CA GLU A 703 -35.71 -14.75 -16.00
C GLU A 703 -36.01 -13.88 -17.25
N GLU A 704 -37.16 -14.09 -17.91
CA GLU A 704 -37.39 -13.62 -19.29
C GLU A 704 -38.43 -12.48 -19.42
N ASP A 705 -39.28 -12.30 -18.42
CA ASP A 705 -40.32 -11.27 -18.32
C ASP A 705 -39.85 -9.97 -17.66
N GLY A 706 -38.56 -9.88 -17.27
CA GLY A 706 -37.97 -8.78 -16.52
C GLY A 706 -37.90 -7.40 -17.19
N VAL A 707 -38.31 -7.26 -18.47
CA VAL A 707 -38.14 -6.04 -19.30
C VAL A 707 -38.53 -4.78 -18.52
N GLY A 708 -39.75 -4.72 -17.98
CA GLY A 708 -40.29 -3.51 -17.34
C GLY A 708 -39.59 -3.05 -16.05
N THR A 709 -38.64 -3.84 -15.52
CA THR A 709 -37.90 -3.52 -14.28
C THR A 709 -36.39 -3.43 -14.48
N TYR A 710 -35.85 -4.11 -15.50
CA TYR A 710 -34.41 -4.32 -15.68
C TYR A 710 -33.88 -3.91 -17.06
N ASP A 711 -34.71 -3.43 -17.98
CA ASP A 711 -34.25 -2.89 -19.28
C ASP A 711 -33.18 -1.80 -19.10
N GLY A 712 -32.06 -1.95 -19.79
CA GLY A 712 -30.85 -1.15 -19.64
C GLY A 712 -29.85 -1.58 -18.56
N TYR A 713 -30.15 -2.60 -17.74
CA TYR A 713 -29.29 -3.09 -16.65
C TYR A 713 -28.76 -4.51 -16.91
N PRO A 714 -27.49 -4.82 -16.58
CA PRO A 714 -26.42 -3.93 -16.16
C PRO A 714 -25.72 -3.25 -17.35
N ARG A 715 -25.01 -2.14 -17.11
CA ARG A 715 -24.03 -1.59 -18.05
C ARG A 715 -22.64 -2.07 -17.67
N MET A 716 -22.02 -2.85 -18.55
CA MET A 716 -20.82 -3.62 -18.23
C MET A 716 -19.70 -3.49 -19.25
N THR A 717 -18.48 -3.56 -18.74
CA THR A 717 -17.26 -3.73 -19.53
C THR A 717 -16.58 -5.02 -19.09
N ILE A 718 -16.21 -5.87 -20.04
CA ILE A 718 -15.52 -7.13 -19.83
C ILE A 718 -14.30 -7.11 -20.75
N CYS A 719 -13.13 -6.71 -20.25
CA CYS A 719 -11.94 -6.56 -21.10
C CYS A 719 -10.65 -7.14 -20.53
N ASN A 720 -9.77 -7.56 -21.44
CA ASN A 720 -8.45 -8.12 -21.12
C ASN A 720 -8.50 -9.38 -20.21
N ASN A 721 -9.65 -10.06 -20.12
CA ASN A 721 -9.82 -11.23 -19.26
C ASN A 721 -9.39 -12.52 -20.00
N TYR A 722 -8.93 -13.51 -19.24
CA TYR A 722 -8.61 -14.84 -19.75
C TYR A 722 -9.63 -15.87 -19.26
N PHE A 723 -10.37 -16.47 -20.18
CA PHE A 723 -11.24 -17.63 -19.94
C PHE A 723 -10.53 -18.87 -20.46
N HIS A 724 -10.20 -19.83 -19.57
CA HIS A 724 -9.54 -21.08 -19.93
C HIS A 724 -10.32 -22.28 -19.39
N GLY A 725 -10.77 -23.19 -20.26
CA GLY A 725 -11.49 -24.38 -19.81
C GLY A 725 -12.84 -23.99 -19.20
N VAL A 726 -13.61 -23.13 -19.88
CA VAL A 726 -14.92 -22.67 -19.42
C VAL A 726 -15.98 -23.08 -20.43
N LEU A 727 -16.75 -24.14 -20.12
CA LEU A 727 -17.57 -24.82 -21.14
C LEU A 727 -18.63 -23.91 -21.78
N THR A 728 -19.33 -23.10 -21.00
CA THR A 728 -20.38 -22.23 -21.51
C THR A 728 -20.45 -20.91 -20.76
N ARG A 729 -20.83 -19.83 -21.47
CA ARG A 729 -20.88 -18.45 -20.97
C ARG A 729 -19.49 -17.84 -20.75
N ALA A 730 -18.63 -17.97 -21.76
CA ALA A 730 -17.29 -17.41 -21.80
C ALA A 730 -17.12 -16.55 -23.08
N PRO A 731 -17.46 -15.24 -23.06
CA PRO A 731 -17.49 -14.38 -21.87
C PRO A 731 -18.81 -14.32 -21.07
N GLY A 732 -19.97 -14.75 -21.57
CA GLY A 732 -21.18 -14.68 -20.73
C GLY A 732 -22.53 -14.93 -21.39
N LEU A 733 -23.52 -15.31 -20.58
CA LEU A 733 -24.94 -15.14 -20.92
C LEU A 733 -25.35 -13.73 -20.51
N MET A 734 -26.02 -13.01 -21.42
CA MET A 734 -26.27 -11.57 -21.29
C MET A 734 -27.76 -11.26 -21.55
N ARG A 735 -28.38 -10.46 -20.67
CA ARG A 735 -29.80 -10.04 -20.71
C ARG A 735 -29.95 -8.57 -20.31
N TYR A 736 -30.90 -7.87 -20.94
CA TYR A 736 -31.39 -6.50 -20.70
C TYR A 736 -30.37 -5.33 -20.72
N GLY A 737 -29.09 -5.60 -20.45
CA GLY A 737 -28.05 -4.61 -20.29
C GLY A 737 -27.31 -4.21 -21.56
N TYR A 738 -26.29 -3.38 -21.36
CA TYR A 738 -25.34 -2.96 -22.39
C TYR A 738 -23.95 -3.50 -22.04
N PHE A 739 -23.40 -4.34 -22.92
CA PHE A 739 -22.20 -5.11 -22.67
C PHE A 739 -21.13 -4.75 -23.69
N HIS A 740 -20.00 -4.21 -23.23
CA HIS A 740 -18.81 -4.06 -24.05
C HIS A 740 -17.81 -5.15 -23.67
N ALA A 741 -17.46 -6.02 -24.62
CA ALA A 741 -16.48 -7.08 -24.42
C ALA A 741 -15.30 -6.93 -25.39
N TYR A 742 -14.10 -6.57 -24.91
CA TYR A 742 -12.95 -6.36 -25.80
C TYR A 742 -11.63 -6.93 -25.30
N ASN A 743 -10.77 -7.32 -26.23
CA ASN A 743 -9.43 -7.85 -25.97
C ASN A 743 -9.36 -8.98 -24.92
N ASN A 744 -10.44 -9.76 -24.74
CA ASN A 744 -10.40 -10.97 -23.93
C ASN A 744 -9.78 -12.12 -24.73
N TYR A 745 -9.15 -13.06 -24.02
CA TYR A 745 -8.72 -14.34 -24.56
C TYR A 745 -9.66 -15.45 -24.04
N ILE A 746 -10.20 -16.26 -24.94
CA ILE A 746 -11.09 -17.38 -24.63
C ILE A 746 -10.48 -18.64 -25.24
N TYR A 747 -10.24 -19.65 -24.41
CA TYR A 747 -9.62 -20.92 -24.78
C TYR A 747 -10.32 -22.11 -24.12
N ASP A 748 -10.40 -23.22 -24.85
CA ASP A 748 -11.07 -24.47 -24.44
C ASP A 748 -12.50 -24.26 -23.90
N PHE A 749 -13.40 -23.91 -24.81
CA PHE A 749 -14.80 -23.57 -24.51
C PHE A 749 -15.76 -24.24 -25.51
N ASN A 750 -17.03 -24.38 -25.15
CA ASN A 750 -18.07 -24.94 -25.99
C ASN A 750 -19.18 -23.94 -26.37
N LEU A 751 -19.49 -22.92 -25.55
CA LEU A 751 -20.39 -21.82 -25.92
C LEU A 751 -19.90 -20.48 -25.36
N GLY A 752 -19.61 -19.54 -26.25
CA GLY A 752 -19.01 -18.25 -25.89
C GLY A 752 -20.01 -17.26 -25.27
N TYR A 753 -20.51 -16.34 -26.07
CA TYR A 753 -21.62 -15.46 -25.72
C TYR A 753 -22.96 -16.20 -25.81
N THR A 754 -23.90 -15.92 -24.91
CA THR A 754 -25.34 -16.19 -25.11
C THR A 754 -26.10 -14.85 -25.11
N PRO A 755 -26.31 -14.22 -26.28
CA PRO A 755 -27.21 -13.09 -26.43
C PRO A 755 -28.65 -13.52 -26.10
N TYR A 756 -29.36 -12.67 -25.36
CA TYR A 756 -30.73 -12.95 -24.93
C TYR A 756 -31.57 -11.67 -24.83
N THR A 757 -32.84 -11.81 -24.44
CA THR A 757 -33.83 -10.72 -24.27
C THR A 757 -33.22 -9.41 -23.74
N GLY A 758 -33.36 -8.35 -24.54
CA GLY A 758 -32.91 -6.99 -24.22
C GLY A 758 -31.39 -6.75 -24.21
N ALA A 759 -30.54 -7.76 -24.39
CA ALA A 759 -29.09 -7.57 -24.34
C ALA A 759 -28.57 -6.76 -25.55
N ASN A 760 -27.66 -5.83 -25.29
CA ASN A 760 -26.98 -5.03 -26.31
C ASN A 760 -25.46 -5.25 -26.21
N ILE A 761 -24.93 -6.17 -27.01
CA ILE A 761 -23.57 -6.68 -26.88
C ILE A 761 -22.71 -6.14 -28.03
N TYR A 762 -21.70 -5.34 -27.68
CA TYR A 762 -20.64 -4.93 -28.58
C TYR A 762 -19.35 -5.67 -28.21
N SER A 763 -18.90 -6.54 -29.10
CA SER A 763 -17.67 -7.33 -29.01
C SER A 763 -16.62 -6.70 -29.93
N GLU A 764 -15.37 -6.55 -29.49
CA GLU A 764 -14.30 -6.19 -30.42
C GLU A 764 -12.91 -6.73 -30.05
N ASN A 765 -12.14 -7.13 -31.06
CA ASN A 765 -10.74 -7.55 -30.96
C ASN A 765 -10.47 -8.62 -29.87
N ASN A 766 -11.42 -9.53 -29.63
CA ASN A 766 -11.26 -10.70 -28.75
C ASN A 766 -10.58 -11.86 -29.49
N TYR A 767 -10.00 -12.83 -28.77
CA TYR A 767 -9.41 -14.03 -29.38
C TYR A 767 -10.10 -15.30 -28.87
N PHE A 768 -10.86 -15.96 -29.74
CA PHE A 768 -11.49 -17.25 -29.47
C PHE A 768 -10.64 -18.39 -30.07
N ALA A 769 -9.89 -19.08 -29.22
CA ALA A 769 -9.10 -20.25 -29.58
C ALA A 769 -9.90 -21.54 -29.37
N ALA A 770 -9.89 -22.41 -30.37
CA ALA A 770 -10.33 -23.80 -30.21
C ALA A 770 -9.42 -24.56 -29.22
N GLY A 771 -10.01 -25.38 -28.36
CA GLY A 771 -9.28 -26.28 -27.46
C GLY A 771 -9.60 -27.75 -27.75
N SER A 772 -9.67 -28.55 -26.70
CA SER A 772 -10.30 -29.88 -26.74
C SER A 772 -11.82 -29.77 -26.95
N HIS A 773 -12.43 -28.71 -26.43
CA HIS A 773 -13.81 -28.31 -26.68
C HIS A 773 -13.90 -27.40 -27.91
N THR A 774 -14.87 -27.69 -28.78
CA THR A 774 -15.11 -26.94 -30.03
C THR A 774 -16.61 -26.72 -30.24
N GLY A 775 -17.08 -25.54 -29.84
CA GLY A 775 -18.45 -25.09 -30.09
C GLY A 775 -18.53 -23.60 -30.40
N ALA A 776 -19.75 -23.05 -30.45
CA ALA A 776 -20.02 -21.76 -31.06
C ALA A 776 -19.54 -20.56 -30.21
N VAL A 777 -18.94 -19.56 -30.87
CA VAL A 777 -18.67 -18.24 -30.26
C VAL A 777 -19.97 -17.56 -29.80
N VAL A 778 -21.09 -17.82 -30.49
CA VAL A 778 -22.41 -17.28 -30.16
C VAL A 778 -23.44 -18.40 -30.08
N ASP A 779 -24.02 -18.58 -28.90
CA ASP A 779 -25.21 -19.40 -28.67
C ASP A 779 -26.46 -18.65 -29.15
N ASP A 780 -26.72 -18.68 -30.46
CA ASP A 780 -27.76 -17.89 -31.13
C ASP A 780 -29.19 -18.32 -30.76
N LYS A 781 -29.75 -17.63 -29.77
CA LYS A 781 -31.15 -17.76 -29.36
C LYS A 781 -32.13 -16.97 -30.24
N GLY A 782 -31.65 -16.17 -31.20
CA GLY A 782 -32.50 -15.29 -32.01
C GLY A 782 -33.15 -14.13 -31.25
N VAL A 783 -32.65 -13.81 -30.05
CA VAL A 783 -33.13 -12.71 -29.19
C VAL A 783 -31.94 -11.89 -28.68
N GLY A 784 -32.18 -10.59 -28.46
CA GLY A 784 -31.13 -9.61 -28.14
C GLY A 784 -30.51 -8.96 -29.38
N GLY A 785 -29.39 -8.26 -29.16
CA GLY A 785 -28.56 -7.69 -30.21
C GLY A 785 -27.08 -7.92 -29.95
N PHE A 786 -26.36 -8.39 -30.95
CA PHE A 786 -24.93 -8.73 -30.92
C PHE A 786 -24.20 -8.11 -32.10
N THR A 787 -22.99 -7.62 -31.90
CA THR A 787 -22.12 -7.11 -32.98
C THR A 787 -20.68 -7.35 -32.59
N ASP A 788 -19.88 -7.88 -33.51
CA ASP A 788 -18.47 -8.17 -33.30
C ASP A 788 -17.59 -7.51 -34.40
N VAL A 789 -16.41 -7.03 -34.02
CA VAL A 789 -15.48 -6.35 -34.92
C VAL A 789 -14.02 -6.73 -34.60
N GLY A 790 -13.28 -7.24 -35.58
CA GLY A 790 -11.82 -7.47 -35.45
C GLY A 790 -11.39 -8.63 -34.54
N SER A 791 -12.32 -9.37 -33.95
CA SER A 791 -12.01 -10.56 -33.17
C SER A 791 -11.50 -11.71 -34.05
N VAL A 792 -10.62 -12.55 -33.49
CA VAL A 792 -10.28 -13.86 -34.07
C VAL A 792 -11.31 -14.87 -33.56
N LEU A 793 -11.96 -15.57 -34.48
CA LEU A 793 -13.12 -16.43 -34.19
C LEU A 793 -12.83 -17.90 -34.53
N SER A 794 -13.22 -18.81 -33.64
CA SER A 794 -13.17 -20.26 -33.86
C SER A 794 -14.34 -20.81 -34.70
N TYR A 795 -15.35 -19.97 -34.99
CA TYR A 795 -16.58 -20.34 -35.71
C TYR A 795 -17.13 -19.13 -36.49
N ASP A 796 -17.83 -19.36 -37.59
CA ASP A 796 -18.44 -18.28 -38.39
C ASP A 796 -19.71 -17.70 -37.74
N ILE A 797 -19.78 -16.37 -37.68
CA ILE A 797 -20.92 -15.62 -37.14
C ILE A 797 -21.66 -14.79 -38.20
N SER A 798 -21.39 -15.03 -39.50
CA SER A 798 -21.99 -14.28 -40.62
C SER A 798 -23.51 -14.36 -40.72
N SER A 799 -24.14 -15.33 -40.05
CA SER A 799 -25.53 -15.76 -40.29
C SER A 799 -26.35 -16.01 -39.01
N LEU A 800 -26.10 -15.21 -37.95
CA LEU A 800 -26.90 -15.24 -36.72
C LEU A 800 -28.35 -14.79 -36.95
N LYS A 801 -29.29 -15.33 -36.15
CA LYS A 801 -30.69 -14.84 -36.08
C LYS A 801 -30.81 -13.60 -35.21
N THR A 802 -29.99 -13.50 -34.15
CA THR A 802 -29.95 -12.30 -33.29
C THR A 802 -29.48 -11.09 -34.09
N GLY A 803 -30.07 -9.92 -33.81
CA GLY A 803 -29.86 -8.71 -34.62
C GLY A 803 -28.52 -8.02 -34.33
N ALA A 804 -28.10 -7.09 -35.20
CA ALA A 804 -27.02 -6.17 -34.87
C ALA A 804 -27.46 -5.17 -33.79
N THR A 805 -26.61 -4.86 -32.80
CA THR A 805 -26.89 -3.77 -31.84
C THR A 805 -26.42 -2.42 -32.39
N SER A 806 -27.16 -1.36 -32.05
CA SER A 806 -26.77 0.03 -32.28
C SER A 806 -25.86 0.60 -31.18
N PHE A 807 -25.67 -0.12 -30.06
CA PHE A 807 -24.79 0.30 -28.98
C PHE A 807 -23.34 0.41 -29.45
N ARG A 808 -22.67 1.53 -29.15
CA ARG A 808 -21.26 1.78 -29.45
C ARG A 808 -20.58 2.38 -28.21
N PRO A 809 -19.72 1.63 -27.50
CA PRO A 809 -19.15 2.03 -26.20
C PRO A 809 -18.38 3.35 -26.22
N SER A 810 -17.80 3.71 -27.36
CA SER A 810 -17.12 5.00 -27.57
C SER A 810 -18.03 6.23 -27.45
N ASN A 811 -19.36 6.04 -27.42
CA ASN A 811 -20.30 7.09 -27.01
C ASN A 811 -20.34 7.35 -25.50
N ASN A 812 -19.80 6.44 -24.69
CA ASN A 812 -19.92 6.44 -23.23
C ASN A 812 -18.58 6.68 -22.55
N TYR A 813 -17.47 6.16 -23.07
CA TYR A 813 -16.13 6.38 -22.52
C TYR A 813 -15.05 6.24 -23.59
N SER A 814 -13.88 6.85 -23.34
CA SER A 814 -12.66 6.59 -24.12
C SER A 814 -12.01 5.29 -23.66
N TYR A 815 -11.46 4.53 -24.59
CA TYR A 815 -10.69 3.31 -24.37
C TYR A 815 -9.76 3.10 -25.56
N ASN A 816 -8.73 2.27 -25.39
CA ASN A 816 -7.88 1.80 -26.47
C ASN A 816 -8.13 0.30 -26.67
N VAL A 817 -7.98 -0.18 -27.91
CA VAL A 817 -8.05 -1.60 -28.26
C VAL A 817 -6.78 -2.01 -29.00
N ARG A 818 -6.12 -3.06 -28.53
CA ARG A 818 -5.07 -3.76 -29.30
C ARG A 818 -5.73 -4.75 -30.27
N ASN A 819 -4.99 -5.32 -31.21
CA ASN A 819 -5.56 -6.37 -32.07
C ASN A 819 -5.76 -7.67 -31.28
N ALA A 820 -6.55 -8.61 -31.82
CA ALA A 820 -6.86 -9.86 -31.14
C ALA A 820 -5.64 -10.75 -30.82
N ALA A 821 -4.58 -10.74 -31.63
CA ALA A 821 -3.38 -11.54 -31.36
C ALA A 821 -2.61 -10.97 -30.15
N ASP A 822 -2.44 -9.65 -30.08
CA ASP A 822 -1.83 -8.98 -28.93
C ASP A 822 -2.71 -9.10 -27.67
N ALA A 823 -4.04 -9.15 -27.84
CA ALA A 823 -4.97 -9.43 -26.76
C ALA A 823 -4.74 -10.82 -26.15
N LYS A 824 -4.57 -11.85 -26.98
CA LYS A 824 -4.16 -13.19 -26.52
C LYS A 824 -2.83 -13.14 -25.77
N THR A 825 -1.82 -12.49 -26.34
CA THR A 825 -0.48 -12.39 -25.72
C THR A 825 -0.52 -11.69 -24.36
N TRP A 826 -1.24 -10.56 -24.27
CA TRP A 826 -1.42 -9.80 -23.03
C TRP A 826 -2.15 -10.63 -21.97
N CYS A 827 -3.31 -11.21 -22.31
CA CYS A 827 -4.11 -12.02 -21.38
C CYS A 827 -3.36 -13.26 -20.89
N SER A 828 -2.52 -13.87 -21.73
CA SER A 828 -1.73 -15.05 -21.37
C SER A 828 -0.55 -14.75 -20.43
N LYS A 829 -0.15 -13.47 -20.29
CA LYS A 829 0.99 -13.06 -19.47
C LYS A 829 0.60 -12.26 -18.21
N TYR A 830 -0.45 -11.43 -18.29
CA TYR A 830 -0.75 -10.43 -17.27
C TYR A 830 -2.12 -10.57 -16.60
N ALA A 831 -3.07 -11.33 -17.15
CA ALA A 831 -4.39 -11.50 -16.53
C ALA A 831 -4.33 -12.47 -15.34
N GLY A 832 -5.12 -12.19 -14.30
CA GLY A 832 -5.20 -12.95 -13.05
C GLY A 832 -4.52 -12.22 -11.89
N VAL A 833 -4.35 -12.91 -10.77
CA VAL A 833 -3.52 -12.42 -9.66
C VAL A 833 -2.04 -12.38 -10.02
N THR A 834 -1.30 -11.54 -9.31
CA THR A 834 0.14 -11.33 -9.46
C THR A 834 0.83 -11.28 -8.09
N ASN A 835 2.09 -11.72 -8.08
CA ASN A 835 2.98 -11.68 -6.91
C ASN A 835 3.94 -10.46 -6.97
N GLY A 836 3.56 -9.43 -7.73
CA GLY A 836 4.27 -8.15 -7.87
C GLY A 836 3.39 -7.13 -8.59
N SER A 837 3.97 -5.99 -8.98
CA SER A 837 3.25 -4.88 -9.64
C SER A 837 2.23 -5.32 -10.70
N ILE A 838 0.98 -4.85 -10.57
CA ILE A 838 -0.05 -5.04 -11.60
C ILE A 838 0.32 -4.23 -12.85
N HIS A 839 0.47 -4.92 -13.97
CA HIS A 839 0.52 -4.32 -15.30
C HIS A 839 -0.90 -4.04 -15.77
N TYR A 840 -1.26 -2.78 -15.97
CA TYR A 840 -2.58 -2.42 -16.48
C TYR A 840 -2.59 -2.48 -18.00
N ALA A 841 -3.75 -2.79 -18.57
CA ALA A 841 -3.96 -2.84 -20.02
C ALA A 841 -3.88 -1.45 -20.71
N ILE A 842 -3.70 -0.38 -19.92
CA ILE A 842 -3.54 1.02 -20.33
C ILE A 842 -2.12 1.57 -20.11
N ASP A 843 -1.20 0.76 -19.56
CA ASP A 843 0.22 1.11 -19.37
C ASP A 843 1.01 1.02 -20.69
#